data_AF-A0A6N9PQC6-F1
#
_entry.id   AF-A0A6N9PQC6-F1
#
_cell.length_a   1.000
_cell.length_b   1.000
_cell.length_c   1.000
_cell.angle_alpha   90.00
_cell.angle_beta   90.00
_cell.angle_gamma   90.00
#
_symmetry.space_group_name_H-M   'P 1'
#
loop_
_entity.id
_entity.type
_entity.pdbx_description
1 polymer ?
#
loop_
_entity_poly.entity_id
_entity_poly.type
_entity_poly.pdbx_seq_one_letter_code
_entity_poly.pdbx_strand_id
1 'polypeptide(L)'
;MPSLYEMEIEKLKGVGEKRGRLYRKLGAPTAGDLLRMYPRAYEDWGSPQPIGETLLNETGVVRGTVLRKPRETRIRGGMTLYKTLVTDGAEDLQLTFFNNRYIPMLLREGETYLFRGRVTGSLLRREMSSPEFIAEGKAKAIVPVYPATQGLTSRMICSAMEQALRLLPEQVQDPLPESLREELGLAGLGEALQGIHFPQSKEELALAKRRLVFEEFLVLQLGLLHMKSGRSAENRHPVPGGFPEAFAQLLPFALTGAQRRAITQAIGDMAGPAPMNRLIQGDVGSGKTAVAAALCWAAAQQGYQAALMAPTEILAQQHFASLSALLGPGGVRCALFTGSMPLAQRREQQAQLAAGEIQLAIGTHALLSEKVAFHDLGLVITDEQHRFGVNQRSALAGKGAAPHLLVMSATPIPRTLALLMYGDLDISILDELPPGRQAVSTYLIDPPKRQRAFSYIQKHLEAGRQAYLVCPLITEEDGLSLMSLEKYRDIVSRAFPGVPVGVLHGKMRNSEKEQVMEAFVKGDIRLLLATTVVEVGVDVPNAAIMLIENAERYGLSQLHQLRGRVGRGTHKSACILVTDAQNEDTLSRLRLFRDTRDGFKIADADLKLRGPGDFFGARQHGLPQLKIADMANDMETLLQAQRCAQEIFPRLSEPEYRPLRREIRRLFQDGNQVVL
;
A
#
# COMPACT_ATOMS: atom_id res chain seq x y z
N MET A 1 -1.25 3.04 34.13
CA MET A 1 -0.59 2.85 32.82
C MET A 1 0.86 3.36 32.81
N PRO A 2 1.18 4.64 33.07
CA PRO A 2 2.55 5.19 33.08
C PRO A 2 3.63 4.27 33.64
N SER A 3 3.41 3.78 34.86
CA SER A 3 4.33 2.93 35.62
C SER A 3 4.55 1.54 35.00
N LEU A 4 3.60 1.03 34.23
CA LEU A 4 3.71 -0.27 33.56
C LEU A 4 4.65 -0.20 32.35
N TYR A 5 4.78 0.97 31.72
CA TYR A 5 5.76 1.23 30.67
C TYR A 5 7.18 1.48 31.22
N GLU A 6 7.33 1.62 32.53
CA GLU A 6 8.64 1.69 33.20
C GLU A 6 9.01 0.34 33.86
N MET A 7 8.04 -0.58 33.93
CA MET A 7 8.22 -1.91 34.48
C MET A 7 8.78 -2.85 33.42
N GLU A 8 10.07 -3.15 33.52
CA GLU A 8 10.74 -4.14 32.68
C GLU A 8 10.02 -5.49 32.70
N ILE A 9 9.99 -6.15 31.54
CA ILE A 9 9.27 -7.42 31.36
C ILE A 9 9.77 -8.54 32.30
N GLU A 10 11.04 -8.50 32.70
CA GLU A 10 11.64 -9.46 33.65
C GLU A 10 11.03 -9.41 35.06
N LYS A 11 10.33 -8.32 35.41
CA LYS A 11 9.63 -8.23 36.70
C LYS A 11 8.36 -9.09 36.73
N LEU A 12 7.89 -9.58 35.58
CA LEU A 12 6.77 -10.53 35.53
C LEU A 12 7.23 -11.94 35.94
N LYS A 13 6.41 -12.61 36.76
CA LYS A 13 6.75 -13.94 37.28
C LYS A 13 6.84 -14.95 36.14
N GLY A 14 7.97 -15.64 36.07
CA GLY A 14 8.25 -16.63 35.01
C GLY A 14 8.93 -16.05 33.76
N VAL A 15 9.24 -14.75 33.74
CA VAL A 15 10.05 -14.10 32.71
C VAL A 15 11.46 -13.86 33.27
N GLY A 16 12.36 -14.82 33.10
CA GLY A 16 13.80 -14.61 33.38
C GLY A 16 14.52 -13.89 32.23
N GLU A 17 15.78 -13.50 32.42
CA GLU A 17 16.58 -12.74 31.42
C GLU A 17 16.53 -13.33 30.00
N LYS A 18 16.66 -14.66 29.88
CA LYS A 18 16.60 -15.35 28.57
C LYS A 18 15.27 -15.11 27.85
N ARG A 19 14.16 -15.14 28.59
CA ARG A 19 12.81 -14.89 28.04
C ARG A 19 12.57 -13.41 27.84
N GLY A 20 13.07 -12.55 28.72
CA GLY A 20 13.01 -11.09 28.57
C GLY A 20 13.64 -10.63 27.25
N ARG A 21 14.79 -11.18 26.87
CA ARG A 21 15.40 -10.93 25.54
C ARG A 21 14.49 -11.33 24.36
N LEU A 22 13.69 -12.39 24.48
CA LEU A 22 12.75 -12.81 23.44
C LEU A 22 11.55 -11.85 23.34
N TYR A 23 11.00 -11.41 24.48
CA TYR A 23 9.94 -10.39 24.51
C TYR A 23 10.40 -9.06 23.91
N ARG A 24 11.62 -8.60 24.22
CA ARG A 24 12.23 -7.42 23.57
C ARG A 24 12.31 -7.55 22.05
N LYS A 25 12.72 -8.72 21.55
CA LYS A 25 12.76 -8.98 20.09
C LYS A 25 11.38 -8.96 19.44
N LEU A 26 10.34 -9.29 20.19
CA LEU A 26 8.94 -9.19 19.75
C LEU A 26 8.34 -7.79 19.93
N GLY A 27 9.12 -6.79 20.36
CA GLY A 27 8.64 -5.43 20.56
C GLY A 27 7.90 -5.19 21.88
N ALA A 28 8.06 -6.09 22.88
CA ALA A 28 7.49 -5.92 24.22
C ALA A 28 8.57 -5.88 25.32
N PRO A 29 9.35 -4.79 25.43
CA PRO A 29 10.37 -4.67 26.48
C PRO A 29 9.79 -4.45 27.89
N THR A 30 8.55 -3.98 28.02
CA THR A 30 7.92 -3.62 29.30
C THR A 30 6.55 -4.29 29.46
N ALA A 31 6.00 -4.28 30.68
CA ALA A 31 4.65 -4.77 30.93
C ALA A 31 3.59 -3.96 30.17
N GLY A 32 3.79 -2.64 30.01
CA GLY A 32 2.93 -1.78 29.20
C GLY A 32 2.98 -2.09 27.71
N ASP A 33 4.16 -2.44 27.18
CA ASP A 33 4.28 -2.87 25.78
C ASP A 33 3.68 -4.24 25.54
N LEU A 34 3.77 -5.15 26.53
CA LEU A 34 3.10 -6.44 26.48
C LEU A 34 1.58 -6.27 26.37
N LEU A 35 0.96 -5.35 27.13
CA LEU A 35 -0.48 -5.04 27.04
C LEU A 35 -0.91 -4.48 25.69
N ARG A 36 0.02 -3.98 24.87
CA ARG A 36 -0.24 -3.52 23.49
C ARG A 36 0.17 -4.56 22.44
N MET A 37 0.56 -5.77 22.85
CA MET A 37 0.86 -6.90 21.96
C MET A 37 -0.43 -7.70 21.71
N TYR A 38 -1.16 -7.34 20.66
CA TYR A 38 -2.45 -7.95 20.38
C TYR A 38 -2.35 -9.37 19.79
N PRO A 39 -3.35 -10.24 20.03
CA PRO A 39 -3.41 -11.55 19.39
C PRO A 39 -3.52 -11.45 17.87
N ARG A 40 -2.82 -12.33 17.14
CA ARG A 40 -2.90 -12.43 15.67
C ARG A 40 -4.17 -13.15 15.19
N ALA A 41 -4.75 -13.99 16.05
CA ALA A 41 -5.94 -14.77 15.76
C ALA A 41 -6.63 -15.15 17.07
N TYR A 42 -7.88 -15.58 16.95
CA TYR A 42 -8.68 -16.11 18.05
C TYR A 42 -9.19 -17.48 17.67
N GLU A 43 -9.03 -18.44 18.57
CA GLU A 43 -9.60 -19.77 18.42
C GLU A 43 -10.91 -19.84 19.19
N ASP A 44 -11.99 -20.17 18.50
CA ASP A 44 -13.29 -20.40 19.12
C ASP A 44 -13.35 -21.84 19.62
N TRP A 45 -13.38 -21.99 20.95
CA TRP A 45 -13.57 -23.25 21.66
C TRP A 45 -14.98 -23.35 22.26
N GLY A 46 -15.80 -22.30 22.13
CA GLY A 46 -17.13 -22.19 22.76
C GLY A 46 -18.24 -22.91 22.01
N SER A 47 -18.00 -23.34 20.76
CA SER A 47 -18.98 -24.05 19.93
C SER A 47 -18.50 -25.46 19.57
N PRO A 48 -18.42 -26.39 20.55
CA PRO A 48 -18.03 -27.77 20.25
C PRO A 48 -19.10 -28.44 19.38
N GLN A 49 -18.64 -29.08 18.31
CA GLN A 49 -19.50 -29.85 17.41
C GLN A 49 -19.64 -31.29 17.92
N PRO A 50 -20.81 -31.93 17.72
CA PRO A 50 -20.93 -33.37 17.86
C PRO A 50 -19.91 -34.11 16.99
N ILE A 51 -19.40 -35.24 17.45
CA ILE A 51 -18.40 -36.04 16.73
C ILE A 51 -18.91 -36.34 15.31
N GLY A 52 -20.16 -36.77 15.18
CA GLY A 52 -20.82 -37.11 13.92
C GLY A 52 -21.10 -35.95 12.96
N GLU A 53 -21.05 -34.70 13.41
CA GLU A 53 -21.32 -33.53 12.57
C GLU A 53 -20.04 -32.82 12.11
N THR A 54 -18.87 -33.26 12.58
CA THR A 54 -17.61 -32.64 12.19
C THR A 54 -17.30 -32.82 10.69
N LEU A 55 -16.68 -31.84 10.04
CA LEU A 55 -16.30 -31.98 8.64
C LEU A 55 -14.97 -32.73 8.51
N LEU A 56 -14.93 -33.75 7.64
CA LEU A 56 -13.71 -34.51 7.38
C LEU A 56 -12.66 -33.60 6.72
N ASN A 57 -11.42 -33.76 7.16
CA ASN A 57 -10.25 -32.96 6.75
C ASN A 57 -10.25 -31.50 7.20
N GLU A 58 -11.19 -31.08 8.05
CA GLU A 58 -11.23 -29.74 8.63
C GLU A 58 -10.83 -29.75 10.11
N THR A 59 -10.48 -28.57 10.63
CA THR A 59 -10.17 -28.40 12.05
C THR A 59 -11.46 -28.11 12.80
N GLY A 60 -11.85 -29.02 13.68
CA GLY A 60 -13.05 -28.88 14.53
C GLY A 60 -12.70 -28.91 16.01
N VAL A 61 -13.62 -28.42 16.83
CA VAL A 61 -13.60 -28.57 18.29
C VAL A 61 -14.69 -29.57 18.67
N VAL A 62 -14.32 -30.57 19.45
CA VAL A 62 -15.21 -31.65 19.89
C VAL A 62 -15.20 -31.73 21.40
N ARG A 63 -16.37 -31.87 22.01
CA ARG A 63 -16.51 -32.19 23.44
C ARG A 63 -16.53 -33.72 23.60
N GLY A 64 -15.56 -34.28 24.33
CA GLY A 64 -15.44 -35.72 24.48
C GLY A 64 -15.01 -36.16 25.88
N THR A 65 -15.63 -37.22 26.37
CA THR A 65 -15.25 -37.90 27.61
C THR A 65 -14.28 -39.02 27.31
N VAL A 66 -13.14 -39.06 28.03
CA VAL A 66 -12.09 -40.07 27.80
C VAL A 66 -12.57 -41.44 28.27
N LEU A 67 -12.78 -42.36 27.33
CA LEU A 67 -13.26 -43.70 27.64
C LEU A 67 -12.19 -44.59 28.28
N ARG A 68 -10.92 -44.41 27.89
CA ARG A 68 -9.80 -45.25 28.35
C ARG A 68 -8.53 -44.45 28.47
N LYS A 69 -7.72 -44.72 29.49
CA LYS A 69 -6.38 -44.13 29.59
C LYS A 69 -5.53 -44.37 28.32
N PRO A 70 -4.83 -43.35 27.79
CA PRO A 70 -3.98 -43.49 26.60
C PRO A 70 -2.94 -44.61 26.75
N ARG A 71 -2.92 -45.57 25.81
CA ARG A 71 -2.00 -46.72 25.83
C ARG A 71 -0.79 -46.49 24.93
N GLU A 72 0.41 -46.82 25.41
CA GLU A 72 1.64 -46.78 24.62
C GLU A 72 1.64 -47.92 23.59
N THR A 73 2.00 -47.60 22.35
CA THR A 73 2.28 -48.54 21.28
C THR A 73 3.60 -48.12 20.62
N ARG A 74 4.54 -49.06 20.45
CA ARG A 74 5.82 -48.78 19.78
C ARG A 74 5.72 -49.10 18.30
N ILE A 75 6.23 -48.21 17.45
CA ILE A 75 6.27 -48.39 15.99
C ILE A 75 7.71 -48.43 15.48
N ARG A 76 7.90 -48.87 14.22
CA ARG A 76 9.22 -48.94 13.57
C ARG A 76 9.92 -47.57 13.62
N GLY A 77 11.23 -47.58 13.86
CA GLY A 77 12.05 -46.36 13.96
C GLY A 77 12.15 -45.74 15.36
N GLY A 78 11.73 -46.43 16.42
CA GLY A 78 11.89 -45.97 17.81
C GLY A 78 10.86 -44.91 18.26
N MET A 79 9.85 -44.63 17.45
CA MET A 79 8.77 -43.72 17.81
C MET A 79 7.72 -44.41 18.71
N THR A 80 7.18 -43.66 19.66
CA THR A 80 6.12 -44.08 20.59
C THR A 80 4.81 -43.40 20.20
N LEU A 81 3.72 -44.15 20.28
CA LEU A 81 2.40 -43.69 19.87
C LEU A 81 1.41 -43.96 20.99
N TYR A 82 0.65 -42.94 21.39
CA TYR A 82 -0.35 -43.02 22.45
C TYR A 82 -1.74 -42.89 21.84
N LYS A 83 -2.56 -43.93 22.01
CA LYS A 83 -3.94 -43.96 21.50
C LYS A 83 -4.96 -43.99 22.63
N THR A 84 -6.03 -43.22 22.49
CA THR A 84 -7.22 -43.25 23.36
C THR A 84 -8.49 -43.05 22.53
N LEU A 85 -9.63 -43.44 23.10
CA LEU A 85 -10.96 -43.19 22.55
C LEU A 85 -11.68 -42.19 23.45
N VAL A 86 -12.35 -41.24 22.82
CA VAL A 86 -13.23 -40.28 23.50
C VAL A 86 -14.63 -40.40 22.90
N THR A 87 -15.67 -40.22 23.71
CA THR A 87 -17.07 -40.27 23.27
C THR A 87 -17.79 -38.99 23.62
N ASP A 88 -18.71 -38.55 22.76
CA ASP A 88 -19.69 -37.48 23.06
C ASP A 88 -21.00 -38.05 23.62
N GLY A 89 -21.09 -39.38 23.76
CA GLY A 89 -22.28 -40.12 24.19
C GLY A 89 -23.05 -40.77 23.03
N ALA A 90 -22.80 -40.37 21.79
CA ALA A 90 -23.41 -40.94 20.59
C ALA A 90 -22.39 -41.63 19.68
N GLU A 91 -21.25 -40.99 19.43
CA GLU A 91 -20.18 -41.51 18.58
C GLU A 91 -18.83 -41.51 19.31
N ASP A 92 -17.89 -42.30 18.76
CA ASP A 92 -16.53 -42.43 19.27
C ASP A 92 -15.52 -41.76 18.33
N LEU A 93 -14.58 -41.02 18.92
CA LEU A 93 -13.46 -40.37 18.25
C LEU A 93 -12.13 -40.95 18.76
N GLN A 94 -11.28 -41.43 17.86
CA GLN A 94 -9.96 -41.93 18.23
C GLN A 94 -8.91 -40.82 18.23
N LEU A 95 -8.23 -40.64 19.36
CA LEU A 95 -7.13 -39.70 19.48
C LEU A 95 -5.79 -40.42 19.38
N THR A 96 -4.86 -39.86 18.61
CA THR A 96 -3.51 -40.42 18.43
C THR A 96 -2.45 -39.36 18.70
N PHE A 97 -1.55 -39.59 19.66
CA PHE A 97 -0.43 -38.68 19.98
C PHE A 97 0.91 -39.34 19.67
N PHE A 98 1.81 -38.61 19.00
CA PHE A 98 3.14 -39.10 18.64
C PHE A 98 4.19 -38.59 19.63
N ASN A 99 5.05 -39.49 20.12
CA ASN A 99 6.20 -39.22 21.00
C ASN A 99 5.90 -38.39 22.27
N ASN A 100 4.65 -38.39 22.75
CA ASN A 100 4.25 -37.59 23.90
C ASN A 100 3.99 -38.45 25.15
N ARG A 101 5.07 -38.78 25.88
CA ARG A 101 5.06 -39.67 27.05
C ARG A 101 4.21 -39.17 28.24
N TYR A 102 3.87 -37.89 28.26
CA TYR A 102 3.12 -37.26 29.36
C TYR A 102 1.60 -37.32 29.18
N ILE A 103 1.11 -37.65 27.98
CA ILE A 103 -0.33 -37.69 27.68
C ILE A 103 -1.13 -38.59 28.63
N PRO A 104 -0.67 -39.80 29.02
CA PRO A 104 -1.38 -40.63 29.99
C PRO A 104 -1.50 -40.02 31.39
N MET A 105 -0.69 -39.00 31.73
CA MET A 105 -0.82 -38.27 32.99
C MET A 105 -1.79 -37.09 32.88
N LEU A 106 -1.96 -36.56 31.67
CA LEU A 106 -2.76 -35.36 31.39
C LEU A 106 -4.22 -35.67 31.05
N LEU A 107 -4.48 -36.80 30.37
CA LEU A 107 -5.83 -37.26 30.06
C LEU A 107 -6.24 -38.37 31.02
N ARG A 108 -7.27 -38.10 31.82
CA ARG A 108 -7.81 -39.03 32.81
C ARG A 108 -9.08 -39.67 32.30
N GLU A 109 -9.20 -40.97 32.54
CA GLU A 109 -10.38 -41.76 32.19
C GLU A 109 -11.60 -41.25 32.96
N GLY A 110 -12.73 -41.12 32.27
CA GLY A 110 -13.99 -40.60 32.81
C GLY A 110 -14.08 -39.06 32.89
N GLU A 111 -13.00 -38.33 32.63
CA GLU A 111 -13.03 -36.86 32.60
C GLU A 111 -13.36 -36.34 31.18
N THR A 112 -14.06 -35.21 31.13
CA THR A 112 -14.49 -34.54 29.89
C THR A 112 -13.53 -33.42 29.51
N TYR A 113 -13.15 -33.39 28.24
CA TYR A 113 -12.25 -32.40 27.66
C TYR A 113 -12.82 -31.88 26.35
N LEU A 114 -12.42 -30.67 25.98
CA LEU A 114 -12.55 -30.18 24.62
C LEU A 114 -11.29 -30.56 23.84
N PHE A 115 -11.46 -31.12 22.65
CA PHE A 115 -10.39 -31.51 21.75
C PHE A 115 -10.49 -30.71 20.46
N ARG A 116 -9.41 -30.02 20.09
CA ARG A 116 -9.30 -29.28 18.84
C ARG A 116 -8.23 -29.88 17.96
N GLY A 117 -8.58 -30.18 16.73
CA GLY A 117 -7.63 -30.71 15.76
C GLY A 117 -8.31 -31.05 14.44
N ARG A 118 -7.48 -31.44 13.47
CA ARG A 118 -7.98 -31.89 12.17
C ARG A 118 -8.67 -33.24 12.32
N VAL A 119 -9.95 -33.30 12.00
CA VAL A 119 -10.73 -34.54 11.99
C VAL A 119 -10.45 -35.28 10.68
N THR A 120 -10.08 -36.54 10.78
CA THR A 120 -9.73 -37.42 9.66
C THR A 120 -10.44 -38.76 9.82
N GLY A 121 -10.36 -39.64 8.83
CA GLY A 121 -10.98 -40.96 8.88
C GLY A 121 -12.09 -41.14 7.86
N SER A 122 -13.08 -41.97 8.19
CA SER A 122 -14.23 -42.30 7.34
C SER A 122 -15.55 -41.96 8.05
N LEU A 123 -16.67 -42.06 7.33
CA LEU A 123 -18.02 -41.83 7.90
C LEU A 123 -18.33 -42.70 9.13
N LEU A 124 -17.69 -43.86 9.27
CA LEU A 124 -17.90 -44.80 10.39
C LEU A 124 -16.84 -44.67 11.50
N ARG A 125 -15.75 -43.97 11.25
CA ARG A 125 -14.63 -43.90 12.19
C ARG A 125 -13.86 -42.60 12.02
N ARG A 126 -14.01 -41.72 13.01
CA ARG A 126 -13.31 -40.44 13.06
C ARG A 126 -12.06 -40.57 13.93
N GLU A 127 -11.00 -39.93 13.48
CA GLU A 127 -9.71 -39.91 14.14
C GLU A 127 -9.14 -38.49 14.15
N MET A 128 -8.50 -38.12 15.25
CA MET A 128 -7.82 -36.84 15.41
C MET A 128 -6.38 -37.08 15.86
N SER A 129 -5.44 -36.53 15.10
CA SER A 129 -4.01 -36.69 15.35
C SER A 129 -3.46 -35.49 16.11
N SER A 130 -2.80 -35.77 17.24
CA SER A 130 -2.17 -34.82 18.17
C SER A 130 -3.02 -33.58 18.45
N PRO A 131 -4.28 -33.73 18.88
CA PRO A 131 -5.14 -32.58 19.14
C PRO A 131 -4.64 -31.75 20.31
N GLU A 132 -4.96 -30.46 20.26
CA GLU A 132 -4.94 -29.63 21.46
C GLU A 132 -6.13 -29.98 22.33
N PHE A 133 -5.96 -29.97 23.65
CA PHE A 133 -7.04 -30.28 24.57
C PHE A 133 -7.04 -29.38 25.80
N ILE A 134 -8.24 -29.09 26.30
CA ILE A 134 -8.48 -28.29 27.49
C ILE A 134 -9.54 -29.02 28.33
N ALA A 135 -9.32 -29.12 29.64
CA ALA A 135 -10.33 -29.66 30.55
C ALA A 135 -11.57 -28.77 30.52
N GLU A 136 -12.76 -29.36 30.50
CA GLU A 136 -14.02 -28.62 30.31
C GLU A 136 -14.18 -27.44 31.27
N GLY A 137 -13.91 -27.64 32.58
CA GLY A 137 -14.00 -26.58 33.59
C GLY A 137 -12.95 -25.47 33.49
N LYS A 138 -12.00 -25.56 32.55
CA LYS A 138 -10.96 -24.55 32.28
C LYS A 138 -11.05 -23.96 30.87
N ALA A 139 -12.01 -24.38 30.06
CA ALA A 139 -12.16 -23.91 28.71
C ALA A 139 -12.64 -22.45 28.70
N LYS A 140 -11.89 -21.58 28.03
CA LYS A 140 -12.37 -20.25 27.64
C LYS A 140 -13.07 -20.39 26.29
N ALA A 141 -14.20 -19.71 26.10
CA ALA A 141 -14.94 -19.75 24.84
C ALA A 141 -14.10 -19.26 23.66
N ILE A 142 -13.25 -18.25 23.89
CA ILE A 142 -12.37 -17.68 22.87
C ILE A 142 -10.95 -17.65 23.43
N VAL A 143 -10.01 -18.28 22.73
CA VAL A 143 -8.60 -18.38 23.13
C VAL A 143 -7.73 -17.51 22.21
N PRO A 144 -6.98 -16.54 22.76
CA PRO A 144 -6.10 -15.69 21.96
C PRO A 144 -4.86 -16.45 21.47
N VAL A 145 -4.47 -16.21 20.22
CA VAL A 145 -3.24 -16.72 19.62
C VAL A 145 -2.28 -15.56 19.38
N TYR A 146 -1.14 -15.57 20.06
CA TYR A 146 -0.11 -14.53 19.93
C TYR A 146 0.98 -14.90 18.92
N PRO A 147 1.73 -13.92 18.38
CA PRO A 147 2.94 -14.15 17.60
C PRO A 147 3.99 -14.91 18.44
N ALA A 148 4.26 -16.16 18.09
CA ALA A 148 5.22 -17.01 18.78
C ALA A 148 6.60 -16.95 18.10
N THR A 149 7.67 -17.14 18.87
CA THR A 149 9.05 -17.28 18.38
C THR A 149 9.71 -18.51 19.00
N GLN A 150 10.82 -18.98 18.43
CA GLN A 150 11.54 -20.12 18.99
C GLN A 150 11.93 -19.83 20.45
N GLY A 151 11.40 -20.64 21.38
CA GLY A 151 11.60 -20.46 22.84
C GLY A 151 10.52 -19.66 23.56
N LEU A 152 9.52 -19.10 22.84
CA LEU A 152 8.39 -18.39 23.42
C LEU A 152 7.06 -18.79 22.73
N THR A 153 6.24 -19.58 23.43
CA THR A 153 4.97 -20.08 22.91
C THR A 153 3.81 -19.12 23.20
N SER A 154 2.73 -19.18 22.41
CA SER A 154 1.50 -18.39 22.65
C SER A 154 0.95 -18.57 24.06
N ARG A 155 1.01 -19.79 24.62
CA ARG A 155 0.57 -20.07 26.00
C ARG A 155 1.41 -19.34 27.06
N MET A 156 2.71 -19.18 26.82
CA MET A 156 3.60 -18.44 27.72
C MET A 156 3.32 -16.95 27.67
N ILE A 157 3.07 -16.40 26.47
CA ILE A 157 2.67 -15.00 26.29
C ILE A 157 1.33 -14.74 26.97
N CYS A 158 0.36 -15.63 26.78
CA CYS A 158 -0.95 -15.58 27.43
C CYS A 158 -0.83 -15.52 28.96
N SER A 159 0.00 -16.37 29.58
CA SER A 159 0.22 -16.35 31.04
C SER A 159 0.90 -15.06 31.52
N ALA A 160 1.85 -14.50 30.75
CA ALA A 160 2.45 -13.20 31.08
C ALA A 160 1.42 -12.06 30.93
N MET A 161 0.56 -12.13 29.91
CA MET A 161 -0.51 -11.16 29.67
C MET A 161 -1.53 -11.13 30.81
N GLU A 162 -1.96 -12.31 31.31
CA GLU A 162 -2.84 -12.39 32.48
C GLU A 162 -2.24 -11.71 33.71
N GLN A 163 -0.91 -11.83 33.90
CA GLN A 163 -0.23 -11.13 34.99
C GLN A 163 -0.18 -9.62 34.74
N ALA A 164 0.13 -9.18 33.53
CA ALA A 164 0.18 -7.76 33.19
C ALA A 164 -1.19 -7.08 33.34
N LEU A 165 -2.29 -7.74 32.95
CA LEU A 165 -3.64 -7.23 33.13
C LEU A 165 -4.02 -7.07 34.61
N ARG A 166 -3.58 -7.98 35.49
CA ARG A 166 -3.80 -7.85 36.94
C ARG A 166 -3.06 -6.67 37.58
N LEU A 167 -2.06 -6.12 36.88
CA LEU A 167 -1.34 -4.93 37.33
C LEU A 167 -1.99 -3.63 36.83
N LEU A 168 -3.07 -3.71 36.04
CA LEU A 168 -3.84 -2.53 35.66
C LEU A 168 -4.51 -1.92 36.91
N PRO A 169 -4.46 -0.59 37.07
CA PRO A 169 -5.22 0.08 38.13
C PRO A 169 -6.72 -0.01 37.85
N GLU A 170 -7.54 0.05 38.91
CA GLU A 170 -9.01 0.05 38.80
C GLU A 170 -9.52 1.18 37.90
N GLN A 171 -8.90 2.37 37.99
CA GLN A 171 -9.16 3.49 37.08
C GLN A 171 -7.97 3.66 36.13
N VAL A 172 -8.15 3.17 34.90
CA VAL A 172 -7.21 3.39 33.81
C VAL A 172 -7.42 4.78 33.23
N GLN A 173 -6.37 5.61 33.23
CA GLN A 173 -6.41 6.90 32.53
C GLN A 173 -6.57 6.66 31.03
N ASP A 174 -7.76 6.99 30.51
CA ASP A 174 -8.10 6.78 29.11
C ASP A 174 -7.47 7.88 28.23
N PRO A 175 -6.82 7.53 27.10
CA PRO A 175 -6.33 8.51 26.13
C PRO A 175 -7.45 9.25 25.41
N LEU A 176 -8.64 8.66 25.30
CA LEU A 176 -9.80 9.29 24.68
C LEU A 176 -10.66 10.00 25.74
N PRO A 177 -11.01 11.28 25.53
CA PRO A 177 -11.96 11.98 26.39
C PRO A 177 -13.29 11.23 26.51
N GLU A 178 -13.94 11.37 27.67
CA GLU A 178 -15.22 10.71 27.94
C GLU A 178 -16.32 11.11 26.95
N SER A 179 -16.41 12.41 26.62
CA SER A 179 -17.33 12.93 25.60
C SER A 179 -17.18 12.23 24.25
N LEU A 180 -15.94 12.04 23.79
CA LEU A 180 -15.66 11.35 22.52
C LEU A 180 -16.02 9.86 22.58
N ARG A 181 -15.80 9.21 23.73
CA ARG A 181 -16.17 7.80 23.92
C ARG A 181 -17.68 7.61 23.89
N GLU A 182 -18.43 8.48 24.56
CA GLU A 182 -19.90 8.43 24.58
C GLU A 182 -20.50 8.69 23.21
N GLU A 183 -20.03 9.73 22.51
CA GLU A 183 -20.51 10.08 21.17
C GLU A 183 -20.34 8.91 20.18
N LEU A 184 -19.20 8.22 20.26
CA LEU A 184 -18.85 7.16 19.31
C LEU A 184 -19.20 5.75 19.80
N GLY A 185 -19.76 5.61 21.01
CA GLY A 185 -20.11 4.34 21.64
C GLY A 185 -18.89 3.42 21.85
N LEU A 186 -17.77 3.99 22.30
CA LEU A 186 -16.50 3.28 22.47
C LEU A 186 -16.25 2.87 23.93
N ALA A 187 -15.81 1.63 24.14
CA ALA A 187 -15.49 1.09 25.48
C ALA A 187 -14.32 1.84 26.15
N GLY A 188 -14.21 1.73 27.48
CA GLY A 188 -13.05 2.24 28.20
C GLY A 188 -11.77 1.46 27.85
N LEU A 189 -10.60 2.08 27.97
CA LEU A 189 -9.32 1.42 27.65
C LEU A 189 -9.08 0.14 28.45
N GLY A 190 -9.43 0.12 29.74
CA GLY A 190 -9.28 -1.08 30.59
C GLY A 190 -10.12 -2.25 30.08
N GLU A 191 -11.41 -1.98 29.79
CA GLU A 191 -12.34 -2.97 29.23
C GLU A 191 -11.89 -3.46 27.86
N ALA A 192 -11.43 -2.55 26.99
CA ALA A 192 -10.95 -2.90 25.67
C ALA A 192 -9.67 -3.77 25.70
N LEU A 193 -8.74 -3.51 26.64
CA LEU A 193 -7.57 -4.35 26.83
C LEU A 193 -7.93 -5.75 27.37
N GLN A 194 -8.94 -5.83 28.23
CA GLN A 194 -9.43 -7.11 28.72
C GLN A 194 -10.14 -7.88 27.59
N GLY A 195 -11.03 -7.23 26.86
CA GLY A 195 -11.80 -7.83 25.77
C GLY A 195 -10.96 -8.20 24.54
N ILE A 196 -9.84 -7.52 24.26
CA ILE A 196 -8.96 -7.92 23.16
C ILE A 196 -8.08 -9.13 23.53
N HIS A 197 -7.68 -9.28 24.79
CA HIS A 197 -6.83 -10.40 25.19
C HIS A 197 -7.64 -11.62 25.65
N PHE A 198 -8.72 -11.39 26.38
CA PHE A 198 -9.53 -12.44 26.99
C PHE A 198 -11.04 -12.15 26.83
N PRO A 199 -11.55 -12.10 25.58
CA PRO A 199 -12.97 -11.89 25.33
C PRO A 199 -13.80 -13.05 25.88
N GLN A 200 -14.92 -12.71 26.51
CA GLN A 200 -15.94 -13.67 26.92
C GLN A 200 -16.92 -13.99 25.78
N SER A 201 -17.10 -13.04 24.85
CA SER A 201 -17.99 -13.18 23.69
C SER A 201 -17.39 -12.55 22.43
N LYS A 202 -17.93 -12.92 21.26
CA LYS A 202 -17.57 -12.30 19.97
C LYS A 202 -17.93 -10.81 19.93
N GLU A 203 -18.98 -10.43 20.64
CA GLU A 203 -19.44 -9.04 20.74
C GLU A 203 -18.45 -8.19 21.55
N GLU A 204 -17.99 -8.70 22.70
CA GLU A 204 -16.96 -8.02 23.52
C GLU A 204 -15.66 -7.85 22.73
N LEU A 205 -15.24 -8.89 22.00
CA LEU A 205 -14.08 -8.81 21.11
C LEU A 205 -14.26 -7.73 20.03
N ALA A 206 -15.44 -7.64 19.43
CA ALA A 206 -15.73 -6.65 18.39
C ALA A 206 -15.69 -5.21 18.95
N LEU A 207 -16.26 -4.98 20.13
CA LEU A 207 -16.24 -3.68 20.83
C LEU A 207 -14.81 -3.27 21.21
N ALA A 208 -14.04 -4.20 21.78
CA ALA A 208 -12.64 -3.99 22.14
C ALA A 208 -11.80 -3.66 20.90
N LYS A 209 -11.96 -4.44 19.81
CA LYS A 209 -11.26 -4.19 18.55
C LYS A 209 -11.62 -2.82 17.98
N ARG A 210 -12.90 -2.47 17.90
CA ARG A 210 -13.36 -1.17 17.38
C ARG A 210 -12.72 0.00 18.13
N ARG A 211 -12.73 -0.04 19.46
CA ARG A 211 -12.13 0.99 20.33
C ARG A 211 -10.63 1.13 20.12
N LEU A 212 -9.88 0.03 20.07
CA LEU A 212 -8.42 0.04 19.94
C LEU A 212 -7.96 0.44 18.55
N VAL A 213 -8.65 -0.02 17.49
CA VAL A 213 -8.42 0.40 16.10
C VAL A 213 -8.65 1.91 15.94
N PHE A 214 -9.76 2.42 16.49
CA PHE A 214 -10.06 3.85 16.45
C PHE A 214 -8.97 4.69 17.16
N GLU A 215 -8.54 4.27 18.35
CA GLU A 215 -7.44 4.95 19.07
C GLU A 215 -6.18 5.03 18.25
N GLU A 216 -5.78 3.89 17.68
CA GLU A 216 -4.52 3.78 16.96
C GLU A 216 -4.53 4.67 15.71
N PHE A 217 -5.65 4.71 14.98
CA PHE A 217 -5.83 5.67 13.88
C PHE A 217 -5.86 7.12 14.36
N LEU A 218 -6.55 7.45 15.45
CA LEU A 218 -6.63 8.82 15.95
C LEU A 218 -5.25 9.34 16.38
N VAL A 219 -4.49 8.51 17.11
CA VAL A 219 -3.12 8.82 17.55
C VAL A 219 -2.20 9.01 16.35
N LEU A 220 -2.29 8.15 15.34
CA LEU A 220 -1.54 8.30 14.10
C LEU A 220 -1.88 9.62 13.38
N GLN A 221 -3.16 9.91 13.18
CA GLN A 221 -3.62 11.12 12.48
C GLN A 221 -3.20 12.41 13.19
N LEU A 222 -3.34 12.48 14.52
CA LEU A 222 -2.92 13.64 15.30
C LEU A 222 -1.39 13.83 15.27
N GLY A 223 -0.62 12.75 15.30
CA GLY A 223 0.83 12.82 15.15
C GLY A 223 1.26 13.33 13.78
N LEU A 224 0.61 12.87 12.71
CA LEU A 224 0.84 13.37 11.35
C LEU A 224 0.50 14.87 11.22
N LEU A 225 -0.64 15.30 11.77
CA LEU A 225 -1.04 16.72 11.80
C LEU A 225 -0.02 17.56 12.58
N HIS A 226 0.52 17.06 13.69
CA HIS A 226 1.55 17.76 14.46
C HIS A 226 2.87 17.87 13.70
N MET A 227 3.28 16.81 12.98
CA MET A 227 4.44 16.86 12.10
C MET A 227 4.26 17.90 10.98
N LYS A 228 3.04 18.04 10.47
CA LYS A 228 2.69 19.06 9.48
C LYS A 228 2.82 20.48 10.05
N SER A 229 2.33 20.73 11.28
CA SER A 229 2.43 22.06 11.90
C SER A 229 3.85 22.43 12.35
N GLY A 230 4.67 21.45 12.72
CA GLY A 230 6.07 21.67 13.13
C GLY A 230 6.98 22.17 12.02
N ARG A 231 6.53 22.11 10.75
CA ARG A 231 7.23 22.63 9.57
C ARG A 231 6.88 24.07 9.24
N SER A 232 6.50 24.89 10.21
CA SER A 232 6.23 26.32 10.01
C SER A 232 7.53 27.09 9.66
N ALA A 233 8.12 26.77 8.51
CA ALA A 233 9.00 27.66 7.79
C ALA A 233 8.12 28.80 7.26
N GLU A 234 8.57 30.03 7.46
CA GLU A 234 7.99 31.20 6.82
C GLU A 234 7.97 31.00 5.30
N ASN A 235 6.82 31.25 4.67
CA ASN A 235 6.73 31.23 3.22
C ASN A 235 7.59 32.35 2.61
N ARG A 236 8.67 31.98 1.91
CA ARG A 236 9.59 32.93 1.27
C ARG A 236 9.23 33.23 -0.19
N HIS A 237 8.29 32.49 -0.76
CA HIS A 237 7.94 32.56 -2.18
C HIS A 237 6.44 32.76 -2.42
N PRO A 238 5.77 33.70 -1.71
CA PRO A 238 4.33 33.86 -1.82
C PRO A 238 3.93 34.27 -3.24
N VAL A 239 2.89 33.62 -3.76
CA VAL A 239 2.27 34.01 -5.03
C VAL A 239 0.93 34.70 -4.78
N PRO A 240 0.44 35.56 -5.68
CA PRO A 240 -0.90 36.12 -5.58
C PRO A 240 -1.97 35.01 -5.50
N GLY A 241 -2.86 35.12 -4.53
CA GLY A 241 -3.99 34.20 -4.39
C GLY A 241 -5.00 34.35 -5.52
N GLY A 242 -5.83 33.32 -5.71
CA GLY A 242 -6.83 33.26 -6.77
C GLY A 242 -6.43 32.37 -7.94
N PHE A 243 -7.35 32.11 -8.85
CA PHE A 243 -7.06 31.32 -10.04
C PHE A 243 -6.32 32.20 -11.06
N PRO A 244 -5.25 31.75 -11.75
CA PRO A 244 -4.54 32.59 -12.71
C PRO A 244 -5.29 32.65 -14.06
N GLU A 245 -6.15 33.64 -14.28
CA GLU A 245 -6.94 33.76 -15.52
C GLU A 245 -6.05 33.93 -16.77
N ALA A 246 -4.97 34.69 -16.65
CA ALA A 246 -4.03 34.91 -17.77
C ALA A 246 -3.38 33.59 -18.23
N PHE A 247 -3.10 32.65 -17.31
CA PHE A 247 -2.63 31.32 -17.68
C PHE A 247 -3.68 30.53 -18.46
N ALA A 248 -4.96 30.62 -18.06
CA ALA A 248 -6.02 29.91 -18.76
C ALA A 248 -6.20 30.37 -20.22
N GLN A 249 -5.81 31.61 -20.55
CA GLN A 249 -5.82 32.12 -21.92
C GLN A 249 -4.70 31.55 -22.80
N LEU A 250 -3.63 31.01 -22.20
CA LEU A 250 -2.53 30.35 -22.91
C LEU A 250 -2.86 28.90 -23.31
N LEU A 251 -3.88 28.30 -22.70
CA LEU A 251 -4.20 26.90 -22.92
C LEU A 251 -4.99 26.70 -24.22
N PRO A 252 -4.60 25.70 -25.05
CA PRO A 252 -5.36 25.36 -26.25
C PRO A 252 -6.63 24.54 -25.96
N PHE A 253 -7.00 24.39 -24.68
CA PHE A 253 -8.15 23.60 -24.24
C PHE A 253 -8.77 24.19 -22.97
N ALA A 254 -10.04 23.85 -22.71
CA ALA A 254 -10.71 24.22 -21.47
C ALA A 254 -10.28 23.28 -20.33
N LEU A 255 -9.90 23.87 -19.19
CA LEU A 255 -9.63 23.13 -17.96
C LEU A 255 -10.90 22.50 -17.41
N THR A 256 -10.77 21.27 -16.88
CA THR A 256 -11.85 20.60 -16.15
C THR A 256 -12.15 21.29 -14.82
N GLY A 257 -13.31 21.01 -14.22
CA GLY A 257 -13.64 21.49 -12.89
C GLY A 257 -12.61 21.01 -11.87
N ALA A 258 -12.19 19.75 -11.98
CA ALA A 258 -11.17 19.16 -11.12
C ALA A 258 -9.81 19.87 -11.23
N GLN A 259 -9.37 20.19 -12.45
CA GLN A 259 -8.13 20.94 -12.68
C GLN A 259 -8.21 22.35 -12.10
N ARG A 260 -9.32 23.07 -12.32
CA ARG A 260 -9.52 24.41 -11.74
C ARG A 260 -9.48 24.37 -10.21
N ARG A 261 -10.19 23.43 -9.59
CA ARG A 261 -10.17 23.23 -8.13
C ARG A 261 -8.75 22.96 -7.61
N ALA A 262 -8.00 22.06 -8.27
CA ALA A 262 -6.64 21.73 -7.86
C ALA A 262 -5.68 22.93 -7.99
N ILE A 263 -5.79 23.72 -9.07
CA ILE A 263 -4.99 24.94 -9.26
C ILE A 263 -5.33 25.96 -8.18
N THR A 264 -6.61 26.25 -7.94
CA THR A 264 -7.03 27.22 -6.92
C THR A 264 -6.58 26.82 -5.52
N GLN A 265 -6.67 25.54 -5.16
CA GLN A 265 -6.17 25.02 -3.88
C GLN A 265 -4.65 25.20 -3.75
N ALA A 266 -3.89 24.79 -4.76
CA ALA A 266 -2.44 24.90 -4.74
C ALA A 266 -1.95 26.35 -4.70
N ILE A 267 -2.55 27.25 -5.49
CA ILE A 267 -2.24 28.68 -5.43
C ILE A 267 -2.63 29.28 -4.08
N GLY A 268 -3.77 28.87 -3.51
CA GLY A 268 -4.17 29.28 -2.16
C GLY A 268 -3.13 28.91 -1.10
N ASP A 269 -2.57 27.70 -1.18
CA ASP A 269 -1.49 27.27 -0.28
C ASP A 269 -0.19 28.04 -0.53
N MET A 270 0.19 28.26 -1.79
CA MET A 270 1.38 29.03 -2.15
C MET A 270 1.26 30.51 -1.75
N ALA A 271 0.05 31.05 -1.65
CA ALA A 271 -0.22 32.40 -1.13
C ALA A 271 -0.25 32.44 0.41
N GLY A 272 -0.30 31.28 1.07
CA GLY A 272 -0.42 31.16 2.52
C GLY A 272 0.86 31.50 3.29
N PRO A 273 0.81 31.45 4.64
CA PRO A 273 1.94 31.83 5.50
C PRO A 273 3.07 30.78 5.53
N ALA A 274 2.83 29.56 5.05
CA ALA A 274 3.80 28.47 5.02
C ALA A 274 3.93 27.90 3.60
N PRO A 275 5.10 27.33 3.22
CA PRO A 275 5.27 26.72 1.90
C PRO A 275 4.26 25.59 1.64
N MET A 276 3.60 25.65 0.48
CA MET A 276 2.79 24.54 -0.05
C MET A 276 3.56 23.22 -0.04
N ASN A 277 2.90 22.15 0.41
CA ASN A 277 3.40 20.78 0.32
C ASN A 277 2.25 19.87 -0.12
N ARG A 278 2.11 19.62 -1.42
CA ARG A 278 0.88 19.07 -2.00
C ARG A 278 1.13 17.89 -2.95
N LEU A 279 0.31 16.85 -2.85
CA LEU A 279 0.18 15.74 -3.78
C LEU A 279 -1.01 15.96 -4.72
N ILE A 280 -0.74 16.03 -6.02
CA ILE A 280 -1.75 15.92 -7.05
C ILE A 280 -1.85 14.47 -7.48
N GLN A 281 -3.05 13.94 -7.34
CA GLN A 281 -3.39 12.59 -7.75
C GLN A 281 -4.45 12.63 -8.83
N GLY A 282 -4.25 11.84 -9.88
CA GLY A 282 -5.25 11.70 -10.92
C GLY A 282 -4.87 10.59 -11.86
N ASP A 283 -5.86 10.06 -12.58
CA ASP A 283 -5.65 9.02 -13.59
C ASP A 283 -4.61 9.49 -14.63
N VAL A 284 -3.97 8.54 -15.31
CA VAL A 284 -3.08 8.78 -16.46
C VAL A 284 -3.85 9.62 -17.47
N GLY A 285 -3.36 10.83 -17.79
CA GLY A 285 -4.03 11.75 -18.73
C GLY A 285 -5.15 12.60 -18.15
N SER A 286 -5.30 12.69 -16.83
CA SER A 286 -6.16 13.67 -16.13
C SER A 286 -5.66 15.13 -16.24
N GLY A 287 -4.52 15.36 -16.91
CA GLY A 287 -3.95 16.68 -17.11
C GLY A 287 -3.18 17.24 -15.90
N LYS A 288 -2.54 16.37 -15.11
CA LYS A 288 -1.63 16.78 -14.00
C LYS A 288 -0.59 17.82 -14.44
N THR A 289 -0.02 17.65 -15.64
CA THR A 289 0.94 18.58 -16.22
C THR A 289 0.36 19.99 -16.41
N ALA A 290 -0.93 20.14 -16.69
CA ALA A 290 -1.56 21.46 -16.82
C ALA A 290 -1.64 22.18 -15.46
N VAL A 291 -1.87 21.43 -14.38
CA VAL A 291 -1.82 22.00 -13.02
C VAL A 291 -0.39 22.39 -12.66
N ALA A 292 0.60 21.52 -12.91
CA ALA A 292 2.01 21.86 -12.71
C ALA A 292 2.43 23.12 -13.51
N ALA A 293 2.00 23.23 -14.77
CA ALA A 293 2.26 24.39 -15.61
C ALA A 293 1.67 25.69 -15.03
N ALA A 294 0.45 25.64 -14.48
CA ALA A 294 -0.17 26.80 -13.85
C ALA A 294 0.65 27.31 -12.65
N LEU A 295 1.18 26.40 -11.83
CA LEU A 295 1.99 26.73 -10.66
C LEU A 295 3.38 27.25 -11.06
N CYS A 296 4.02 26.64 -12.07
CA CYS A 296 5.25 27.17 -12.64
C CYS A 296 5.07 28.57 -13.22
N TRP A 297 3.95 28.82 -13.92
CA TRP A 297 3.62 30.13 -14.46
C TRP A 297 3.46 31.15 -13.33
N ALA A 298 2.67 30.84 -12.30
CA ALA A 298 2.44 31.74 -11.16
C ALA A 298 3.73 32.09 -10.41
N ALA A 299 4.61 31.10 -10.18
CA ALA A 299 5.92 31.33 -9.57
C ALA A 299 6.80 32.23 -10.46
N ALA A 300 6.84 31.96 -11.76
CA ALA A 300 7.63 32.74 -12.71
C ALA A 300 7.17 34.20 -12.81
N GLN A 301 5.88 34.49 -12.70
CA GLN A 301 5.35 35.86 -12.69
C GLN A 301 5.82 36.69 -11.47
N GLN A 302 6.24 36.03 -10.39
CA GLN A 302 6.83 36.69 -9.22
C GLN A 302 8.37 36.71 -9.26
N GLY A 303 8.99 36.27 -10.36
CA GLY A 303 10.44 36.18 -10.50
C GLY A 303 11.07 34.95 -9.86
N TYR A 304 10.26 34.01 -9.34
CA TYR A 304 10.76 32.78 -8.75
C TYR A 304 11.04 31.71 -9.80
N GLN A 305 12.03 30.88 -9.53
CA GLN A 305 12.38 29.74 -10.36
C GLN A 305 11.66 28.47 -9.89
N ALA A 306 11.36 27.59 -10.83
CA ALA A 306 10.77 26.29 -10.60
C ALA A 306 11.67 25.17 -11.13
N ALA A 307 11.60 24.00 -10.50
CA ALA A 307 12.28 22.79 -10.93
C ALA A 307 11.29 21.63 -11.09
N LEU A 308 11.30 20.94 -12.23
CA LEU A 308 10.52 19.71 -12.46
C LEU A 308 11.47 18.52 -12.66
N MET A 309 11.37 17.56 -11.75
CA MET A 309 12.14 16.32 -11.81
C MET A 309 11.29 15.16 -12.36
N ALA A 310 11.78 14.50 -13.40
CA ALA A 310 11.16 13.35 -14.05
C ALA A 310 12.07 12.10 -14.01
N PRO A 311 11.52 10.88 -13.88
CA PRO A 311 12.28 9.66 -13.60
C PRO A 311 13.22 9.21 -14.72
N THR A 312 12.92 9.60 -15.97
CA THR A 312 13.70 9.21 -17.15
C THR A 312 13.96 10.41 -18.05
N GLU A 313 15.02 10.34 -18.85
CA GLU A 313 15.37 11.41 -19.79
C GLU A 313 14.29 11.63 -20.83
N ILE A 314 13.64 10.56 -21.31
CA ILE A 314 12.52 10.65 -22.26
C ILE A 314 11.37 11.46 -21.65
N LEU A 315 10.99 11.19 -20.40
CA LEU A 315 9.89 11.90 -19.76
C LEU A 315 10.27 13.36 -19.46
N ALA A 316 11.53 13.62 -19.09
CA ALA A 316 12.05 14.98 -18.95
C ALA A 316 12.01 15.76 -20.28
N GLN A 317 12.38 15.13 -21.40
CA GLN A 317 12.29 15.71 -22.74
C GLN A 317 10.84 16.00 -23.16
N GLN A 318 9.91 15.09 -22.86
CA GLN A 318 8.47 15.30 -23.12
C GLN A 318 7.90 16.46 -22.31
N HIS A 319 8.22 16.54 -21.02
CA HIS A 319 7.85 17.68 -20.18
C HIS A 319 8.48 18.97 -20.70
N PHE A 320 9.75 18.95 -21.10
CA PHE A 320 10.42 20.11 -21.68
C PHE A 320 9.74 20.59 -22.96
N ALA A 321 9.46 19.71 -23.92
CA ALA A 321 8.81 20.07 -25.17
C ALA A 321 7.40 20.65 -24.92
N SER A 322 6.60 19.99 -24.09
CA SER A 322 5.22 20.42 -23.80
C SER A 322 5.16 21.71 -22.99
N LEU A 323 5.94 21.83 -21.91
CA LEU A 323 5.94 23.01 -21.05
C LEU A 323 6.60 24.22 -21.72
N SER A 324 7.64 24.03 -22.53
CA SER A 324 8.24 25.14 -23.28
C SER A 324 7.28 25.71 -24.32
N ALA A 325 6.54 24.85 -25.03
CA ALA A 325 5.53 25.28 -25.98
C ALA A 325 4.36 26.01 -25.30
N LEU A 326 3.96 25.55 -24.11
CA LEU A 326 2.82 26.13 -23.37
C LEU A 326 3.19 27.43 -22.64
N LEU A 327 4.34 27.47 -21.97
CA LEU A 327 4.72 28.57 -21.08
C LEU A 327 5.61 29.63 -21.76
N GLY A 328 6.26 29.28 -22.87
CA GLY A 328 7.09 30.20 -23.65
C GLY A 328 6.34 31.48 -24.07
N PRO A 329 5.10 31.41 -24.61
CA PRO A 329 4.30 32.60 -24.91
C PRO A 329 3.99 33.46 -23.68
N GLY A 330 4.01 32.88 -22.48
CA GLY A 330 3.84 33.56 -21.20
C GLY A 330 5.15 34.13 -20.62
N GLY A 331 6.25 34.14 -21.38
CA GLY A 331 7.55 34.68 -20.96
C GLY A 331 8.38 33.76 -20.07
N VAL A 332 8.00 32.50 -19.89
CA VAL A 332 8.71 31.54 -19.04
C VAL A 332 9.77 30.81 -19.87
N ARG A 333 11.05 31.04 -19.57
CA ARG A 333 12.16 30.33 -20.21
C ARG A 333 12.41 28.99 -19.52
N CYS A 334 12.31 27.92 -20.29
CA CYS A 334 12.56 26.56 -19.84
C CYS A 334 13.96 26.08 -20.25
N ALA A 335 14.58 25.22 -19.45
CA ALA A 335 15.80 24.49 -19.81
C ALA A 335 15.74 23.02 -19.41
N LEU A 336 16.44 22.16 -20.16
CA LEU A 336 16.45 20.71 -19.95
C LEU A 336 17.80 20.26 -19.34
N PHE A 337 17.77 19.55 -18.22
CA PHE A 337 18.95 19.00 -17.55
C PHE A 337 18.90 17.46 -17.53
N THR A 338 19.58 16.83 -18.49
CA THR A 338 19.72 15.36 -18.57
C THR A 338 21.18 14.93 -18.37
N GLY A 339 21.42 13.63 -18.15
CA GLY A 339 22.76 13.05 -18.05
C GLY A 339 23.50 13.02 -19.38
N SER A 340 22.76 12.91 -20.49
CA SER A 340 23.24 12.89 -21.88
C SER A 340 23.67 14.24 -22.46
N MET A 341 23.47 15.35 -21.75
CA MET A 341 23.72 16.70 -22.27
C MET A 341 25.23 16.99 -22.47
N PRO A 342 25.64 17.59 -23.61
CA PRO A 342 27.01 18.04 -23.83
C PRO A 342 27.51 19.00 -22.75
N LEU A 343 28.78 18.86 -22.34
CA LEU A 343 29.34 19.61 -21.22
C LEU A 343 29.31 21.14 -21.41
N ALA A 344 29.54 21.62 -22.64
CA ALA A 344 29.50 23.04 -22.95
C ALA A 344 28.10 23.63 -22.75
N GLN A 345 27.08 22.99 -23.33
CA GLN A 345 25.68 23.39 -23.19
C GLN A 345 25.22 23.32 -21.72
N ARG A 346 25.64 22.28 -20.98
CA ARG A 346 25.33 22.16 -19.55
C ARG A 346 25.92 23.32 -18.74
N ARG A 347 27.16 23.72 -19.01
CA ARG A 347 27.81 24.84 -18.31
C ARG A 347 27.10 26.17 -18.59
N GLU A 348 26.72 26.40 -19.85
CA GLU A 348 25.97 27.59 -20.25
C GLU A 348 24.62 27.68 -19.52
N GLN A 349 23.84 26.60 -19.55
CA GLN A 349 22.53 26.57 -18.87
C GLN A 349 22.66 26.68 -17.34
N GLN A 350 23.72 26.12 -16.75
CA GLN A 350 24.02 26.29 -15.33
C GLN A 350 24.28 27.76 -14.97
N ALA A 351 25.03 28.48 -15.80
CA ALA A 351 25.29 29.90 -15.59
C ALA A 351 24.00 30.73 -15.73
N GLN A 352 23.20 30.46 -16.77
CA GLN A 352 21.91 31.12 -16.99
C GLN A 352 20.91 30.85 -15.85
N LEU A 353 20.90 29.63 -15.30
CA LEU A 353 20.05 29.27 -14.17
C LEU A 353 20.47 29.99 -12.90
N ALA A 354 21.78 30.04 -12.62
CA ALA A 354 22.33 30.77 -11.48
C ALA A 354 22.13 32.30 -11.59
N ALA A 355 22.03 32.82 -12.81
CA ALA A 355 21.75 34.22 -13.09
C ALA A 355 20.25 34.59 -13.05
N GLY A 356 19.35 33.60 -12.91
CA GLY A 356 17.90 33.83 -12.90
C GLY A 356 17.25 33.97 -14.28
N GLU A 357 18.00 33.76 -15.37
CA GLU A 357 17.48 33.88 -16.74
C GLU A 357 16.52 32.75 -17.11
N ILE A 358 16.66 31.58 -16.49
CA ILE A 358 15.82 30.39 -16.70
C ILE A 358 14.82 30.32 -15.55
N GLN A 359 13.52 30.38 -15.85
CA GLN A 359 12.47 30.30 -14.83
C GLN A 359 12.04 28.87 -14.54
N LEU A 360 12.21 27.92 -15.48
CA LEU A 360 11.83 26.52 -15.29
C LEU A 360 12.95 25.55 -15.71
N ALA A 361 13.54 24.85 -14.74
CA ALA A 361 14.49 23.77 -14.99
C ALA A 361 13.78 22.41 -14.99
N ILE A 362 13.86 21.67 -16.09
CA ILE A 362 13.23 20.35 -16.24
C ILE A 362 14.32 19.31 -16.39
N GLY A 363 14.29 18.20 -15.67
CA GLY A 363 15.39 17.25 -15.75
C GLY A 363 15.22 15.97 -14.97
N THR A 364 16.26 15.13 -14.98
CA THR A 364 16.33 13.92 -14.18
C THR A 364 17.08 14.18 -12.87
N HIS A 365 17.64 13.14 -12.25
CA HIS A 365 18.58 13.26 -11.12
C HIS A 365 19.78 14.19 -11.42
N ALA A 366 20.03 14.55 -12.68
CA ALA A 366 20.99 15.58 -13.06
C ALA A 366 20.75 16.94 -12.37
N LEU A 367 19.50 17.29 -12.05
CA LEU A 367 19.16 18.50 -11.28
C LEU A 367 19.69 18.48 -9.85
N LEU A 368 19.97 17.30 -9.29
CA LEU A 368 20.48 17.13 -7.93
C LEU A 368 21.99 17.39 -7.81
N SER A 369 22.70 17.50 -8.93
CA SER A 369 24.14 17.76 -8.93
C SER A 369 24.48 19.03 -8.15
N GLU A 370 25.54 19.01 -7.34
CA GLU A 370 26.00 20.18 -6.57
C GLU A 370 26.25 21.42 -7.45
N LYS A 371 26.63 21.22 -8.71
CA LYS A 371 26.92 22.30 -9.67
C LYS A 371 25.68 23.03 -10.20
N VAL A 372 24.48 22.48 -9.97
CA VAL A 372 23.22 23.14 -10.37
C VAL A 372 22.78 24.03 -9.23
N ALA A 373 23.00 25.34 -9.38
CA ALA A 373 22.58 26.36 -8.44
C ALA A 373 21.43 27.18 -9.05
N PHE A 374 20.42 27.46 -8.24
CA PHE A 374 19.32 28.35 -8.58
C PHE A 374 19.58 29.72 -7.97
N HIS A 375 19.16 30.78 -8.66
CA HIS A 375 19.14 32.13 -8.11
C HIS A 375 18.09 32.23 -6.99
N ASP A 376 16.86 31.81 -7.28
CA ASP A 376 15.76 31.82 -6.29
C ASP A 376 14.73 30.73 -6.60
N LEU A 377 14.97 29.52 -6.08
CA LEU A 377 14.08 28.37 -6.27
C LEU A 377 12.88 28.46 -5.32
N GLY A 378 11.69 28.70 -5.88
CA GLY A 378 10.44 28.83 -5.14
C GLY A 378 9.45 27.66 -5.32
N LEU A 379 9.63 26.80 -6.33
CA LEU A 379 8.76 25.64 -6.57
C LEU A 379 9.55 24.41 -7.03
N VAL A 380 9.31 23.27 -6.40
CA VAL A 380 9.86 21.97 -6.77
C VAL A 380 8.74 21.01 -7.08
N ILE A 381 8.78 20.42 -8.27
CA ILE A 381 7.81 19.47 -8.77
C ILE A 381 8.49 18.12 -8.98
N THR A 382 7.92 17.05 -8.44
CA THR A 382 8.38 15.67 -8.69
C THR A 382 7.27 14.85 -9.34
N ASP A 383 7.52 14.33 -10.54
CA ASP A 383 6.59 13.44 -11.25
C ASP A 383 6.90 11.96 -11.00
N GLU A 384 5.86 11.11 -10.96
CA GLU A 384 5.96 9.67 -10.67
C GLU A 384 6.78 9.34 -9.40
N GLN A 385 6.35 9.92 -8.28
CA GLN A 385 7.07 9.87 -6.99
C GLN A 385 7.58 8.49 -6.57
N HIS A 386 6.85 7.41 -6.85
CA HIS A 386 7.23 6.06 -6.42
C HIS A 386 8.58 5.58 -6.98
N ARG A 387 9.09 6.22 -8.04
CA ARG A 387 10.43 5.96 -8.61
C ARG A 387 11.55 6.74 -7.91
N PHE A 388 11.21 7.74 -7.09
CA PHE A 388 12.15 8.63 -6.43
C PHE A 388 12.18 8.41 -4.91
N GLY A 389 13.39 8.24 -4.36
CA GLY A 389 13.56 8.14 -2.91
C GLY A 389 13.30 9.48 -2.21
N VAL A 390 12.83 9.43 -0.96
CA VAL A 390 12.57 10.62 -0.10
C VAL A 390 13.79 11.55 -0.03
N ASN A 391 15.00 10.99 0.01
CA ASN A 391 16.25 11.74 0.07
C ASN A 391 16.49 12.62 -1.17
N GLN A 392 16.08 12.16 -2.37
CA GLN A 392 16.29 12.92 -3.60
C GLN A 392 15.39 14.15 -3.65
N ARG A 393 14.13 14.02 -3.18
CA ARG A 393 13.21 15.14 -3.00
C ARG A 393 13.76 16.17 -2.02
N SER A 394 14.23 15.70 -0.86
CA SER A 394 14.81 16.58 0.16
C SER A 394 16.07 17.29 -0.34
N ALA A 395 16.88 16.62 -1.17
CA ALA A 395 18.07 17.22 -1.78
C ALA A 395 17.73 18.33 -2.79
N LEU A 396 16.68 18.15 -3.61
CA LEU A 396 16.23 19.20 -4.54
C LEU A 396 15.60 20.38 -3.78
N ALA A 397 14.75 20.09 -2.78
CA ALA A 397 14.16 21.10 -1.92
C ALA A 397 15.23 21.90 -1.15
N GLY A 398 16.29 21.22 -0.71
CA GLY A 398 17.43 21.83 -0.01
C GLY A 398 18.27 22.79 -0.86
N LYS A 399 18.04 22.88 -2.17
CA LYS A 399 18.67 23.89 -3.04
C LYS A 399 17.96 25.25 -3.01
N GLY A 400 16.75 25.32 -2.43
CA GLY A 400 15.99 26.55 -2.24
C GLY A 400 15.76 26.85 -0.77
N ALA A 401 15.40 28.09 -0.46
CA ALA A 401 15.06 28.50 0.90
C ALA A 401 13.57 28.22 1.18
N ALA A 402 13.26 26.98 1.58
CA ALA A 402 11.90 26.52 1.85
C ALA A 402 10.93 26.64 0.63
N PRO A 403 11.29 26.07 -0.54
CA PRO A 403 10.44 26.13 -1.72
C PRO A 403 9.12 25.38 -1.52
N HIS A 404 8.10 25.78 -2.28
CA HIS A 404 6.87 25.03 -2.45
C HIS A 404 7.15 23.65 -3.06
N LEU A 405 6.48 22.61 -2.57
CA LEU A 405 6.64 21.24 -3.03
C LEU A 405 5.34 20.73 -3.64
N LEU A 406 5.43 20.31 -4.91
CA LEU A 406 4.37 19.63 -5.62
C LEU A 406 4.80 18.22 -6.00
N VAL A 407 3.98 17.24 -5.67
CA VAL A 407 4.22 15.86 -6.04
C VAL A 407 3.10 15.40 -6.95
N MET A 408 3.43 14.72 -8.05
CA MET A 408 2.45 14.17 -8.99
C MET A 408 2.56 12.65 -9.00
N SER A 409 1.41 11.98 -8.95
CA SER A 409 1.33 10.53 -9.06
C SER A 409 0.28 10.13 -10.09
N ALA A 410 0.66 9.18 -10.97
CA ALA A 410 -0.27 8.59 -11.92
C ALA A 410 -1.07 7.43 -11.36
N THR A 411 -0.59 6.77 -10.30
CA THR A 411 -1.38 5.72 -9.62
C THR A 411 -2.39 6.38 -8.71
N PRO A 412 -3.70 6.18 -8.96
CA PRO A 412 -4.70 6.55 -7.99
C PRO A 412 -4.46 5.66 -6.76
N ILE A 413 -4.13 6.26 -5.63
CA ILE A 413 -4.10 5.62 -4.33
C ILE A 413 -5.39 6.02 -3.61
N PRO A 414 -6.06 5.15 -2.85
CA PRO A 414 -7.21 5.58 -2.05
C PRO A 414 -6.84 6.81 -1.23
N ARG A 415 -7.66 7.87 -1.25
CA ARG A 415 -7.33 9.18 -0.64
C ARG A 415 -6.86 9.02 0.81
N THR A 416 -7.52 8.13 1.54
CA THR A 416 -7.22 7.75 2.92
C THR A 416 -5.84 7.12 3.08
N LEU A 417 -5.45 6.23 2.16
CA LEU A 417 -4.11 5.63 2.14
C LEU A 417 -3.05 6.67 1.76
N ALA A 418 -3.33 7.55 0.81
CA ALA A 418 -2.43 8.62 0.40
C ALA A 418 -2.15 9.62 1.54
N LEU A 419 -3.18 9.97 2.32
CA LEU A 419 -3.04 10.83 3.51
C LEU A 419 -2.24 10.16 4.64
N LEU A 420 -2.17 8.84 4.69
CA LEU A 420 -1.34 8.14 5.68
C LEU A 420 0.09 7.96 5.18
N MET A 421 0.26 7.51 3.94
CA MET A 421 1.57 7.32 3.31
C MET A 421 2.34 8.62 3.16
N TYR A 422 1.63 9.70 2.91
CA TYR A 422 2.19 11.01 2.65
C TYR A 422 1.61 12.04 3.60
N GLY A 423 1.40 11.70 4.88
CA GLY A 423 0.66 12.53 5.86
C GLY A 423 1.19 13.94 6.12
N ASP A 424 2.30 14.31 5.50
CA ASP A 424 2.79 15.69 5.43
C ASP A 424 2.32 16.47 4.17
N LEU A 425 1.60 15.83 3.24
CA LEU A 425 1.11 16.38 1.97
C LEU A 425 -0.39 16.66 2.01
N ASP A 426 -0.79 17.85 1.56
CA ASP A 426 -2.17 18.12 1.17
C ASP A 426 -2.51 17.40 -0.13
N ILE A 427 -3.74 16.95 -0.32
CA ILE A 427 -4.11 16.15 -1.51
C ILE A 427 -5.12 16.89 -2.37
N SER A 428 -4.82 17.00 -3.66
CA SER A 428 -5.76 17.39 -4.71
C SER A 428 -6.03 16.21 -5.64
N ILE A 429 -7.31 15.93 -5.88
CA ILE A 429 -7.76 14.84 -6.74
C ILE A 429 -8.26 15.40 -8.08
N LEU A 430 -7.76 14.84 -9.17
CA LEU A 430 -8.26 15.03 -10.53
C LEU A 430 -9.13 13.83 -10.91
N ASP A 431 -10.41 13.91 -10.59
CA ASP A 431 -11.46 12.91 -10.83
C ASP A 431 -12.19 13.07 -12.18
N GLU A 432 -11.89 14.15 -12.91
CA GLU A 432 -12.47 14.45 -14.21
C GLU A 432 -11.45 14.24 -15.34
N LEU A 433 -11.87 13.60 -16.43
CA LEU A 433 -11.05 13.45 -17.64
C LEU A 433 -11.21 14.68 -18.55
N PRO A 434 -10.13 15.15 -19.22
CA PRO A 434 -10.22 16.26 -20.17
C PRO A 434 -11.20 15.97 -21.33
N PRO A 435 -11.90 17.00 -21.85
CA PRO A 435 -12.79 16.85 -22.99
C PRO A 435 -12.03 16.37 -24.24
N GLY A 436 -12.64 15.48 -25.02
CA GLY A 436 -12.09 14.95 -26.28
C GLY A 436 -11.40 13.57 -26.17
N ARG A 437 -11.19 13.04 -24.96
CA ARG A 437 -10.60 11.71 -24.76
C ARG A 437 -11.62 10.59 -25.06
N GLN A 438 -11.24 9.66 -25.93
CA GLN A 438 -12.09 8.50 -26.22
C GLN A 438 -11.95 7.41 -25.17
N ALA A 439 -13.07 6.80 -24.80
CA ALA A 439 -13.07 5.68 -23.88
C ALA A 439 -12.38 4.44 -24.47
N VAL A 440 -11.44 3.86 -23.72
CA VAL A 440 -10.81 2.60 -24.09
C VAL A 440 -11.79 1.45 -23.84
N SER A 441 -12.11 0.71 -24.89
CA SER A 441 -12.94 -0.51 -24.77
C SER A 441 -12.10 -1.64 -24.19
N THR A 442 -12.50 -2.19 -23.05
CA THR A 442 -11.75 -3.26 -22.37
C THR A 442 -12.42 -4.60 -22.61
N TYR A 443 -11.66 -5.58 -23.11
CA TYR A 443 -12.14 -6.93 -23.41
C TYR A 443 -11.36 -7.94 -22.57
N LEU A 444 -12.08 -8.90 -21.97
CA LEU A 444 -11.49 -10.06 -21.29
C LEU A 444 -11.76 -11.29 -22.15
N ILE A 445 -10.71 -11.98 -22.60
CA ILE A 445 -10.80 -13.10 -23.53
C ILE A 445 -9.99 -14.31 -23.07
N ASP A 446 -10.48 -15.48 -23.46
CA ASP A 446 -9.81 -16.76 -23.26
C ASP A 446 -8.75 -17.01 -24.35
N PRO A 447 -7.72 -17.84 -24.11
CA PRO A 447 -6.65 -18.11 -25.08
C PRO A 447 -7.11 -18.56 -26.47
N PRO A 448 -8.20 -19.37 -26.64
CA PRO A 448 -8.70 -19.74 -27.96
C PRO A 448 -9.15 -18.52 -28.82
N LYS A 449 -9.57 -17.42 -28.19
CA LYS A 449 -10.00 -16.19 -28.89
C LYS A 449 -8.81 -15.31 -29.29
N ARG A 450 -7.57 -15.68 -28.94
CA ARG A 450 -6.35 -14.91 -29.25
C ARG A 450 -6.18 -14.66 -30.75
N GLN A 451 -6.48 -15.64 -31.60
CA GLN A 451 -6.39 -15.47 -33.06
C GLN A 451 -7.32 -14.35 -33.56
N ARG A 452 -8.53 -14.26 -32.99
CA ARG A 452 -9.48 -13.18 -33.29
C ARG A 452 -8.96 -11.82 -32.81
N ALA A 453 -8.27 -11.77 -31.68
CA ALA A 453 -7.62 -10.55 -31.19
C ALA A 453 -6.49 -10.10 -32.12
N PHE A 454 -5.69 -11.03 -32.65
CA PHE A 454 -4.65 -10.71 -33.64
C PHE A 454 -5.23 -10.17 -34.94
N SER A 455 -6.30 -10.78 -35.47
CA SER A 455 -7.00 -10.22 -36.63
C SER A 455 -7.58 -8.84 -36.37
N TYR A 456 -8.02 -8.56 -35.14
CA TYR A 456 -8.46 -7.23 -34.74
C TYR A 456 -7.30 -6.23 -34.72
N ILE A 457 -6.13 -6.62 -34.18
CA ILE A 457 -4.92 -5.79 -34.18
C ILE A 457 -4.47 -5.49 -35.62
N GLN A 458 -4.47 -6.49 -36.49
CA GLN A 458 -4.03 -6.36 -37.88
C GLN A 458 -4.81 -5.27 -38.62
N LYS A 459 -6.14 -5.23 -38.48
CA LYS A 459 -7.00 -4.20 -39.09
C LYS A 459 -6.62 -2.78 -38.67
N HIS A 460 -6.23 -2.58 -37.41
CA HIS A 460 -5.80 -1.27 -36.92
C HIS A 460 -4.40 -0.91 -37.40
N LEU A 461 -3.49 -1.88 -37.48
CA LEU A 461 -2.17 -1.67 -38.07
C LEU A 461 -2.27 -1.30 -39.57
N GLU A 462 -3.15 -1.97 -40.32
CA GLU A 462 -3.47 -1.64 -41.73
C GLU A 462 -4.03 -0.22 -41.87
N ALA A 463 -4.80 0.26 -40.88
CA ALA A 463 -5.27 1.64 -40.79
C ALA A 463 -4.21 2.66 -40.33
N GLY A 464 -2.93 2.26 -40.28
CA GLY A 464 -1.80 3.12 -39.92
C GLY A 464 -1.62 3.36 -38.41
N ARG A 465 -2.27 2.55 -37.56
CA ARG A 465 -2.16 2.67 -36.09
C ARG A 465 -1.04 1.80 -35.54
N GLN A 466 -0.76 2.01 -34.26
CA GLN A 466 0.26 1.26 -33.53
C GLN A 466 -0.36 0.45 -32.38
N ALA A 467 0.33 -0.61 -31.96
CA ALA A 467 -0.15 -1.51 -30.91
C ALA A 467 0.97 -1.89 -29.93
N TYR A 468 0.58 -2.04 -28.66
CA TYR A 468 1.39 -2.62 -27.59
C TYR A 468 0.96 -4.06 -27.32
N LEU A 469 1.92 -4.98 -27.26
CA LEU A 469 1.73 -6.35 -26.82
C LEU A 469 2.60 -6.59 -25.58
N VAL A 470 1.94 -6.76 -24.44
CA VAL A 470 2.59 -6.92 -23.13
C VAL A 470 2.54 -8.39 -22.73
N CYS A 471 3.69 -8.98 -22.43
CA CYS A 471 3.79 -10.35 -21.94
C CYS A 471 4.67 -10.41 -20.68
N PRO A 472 4.32 -11.24 -19.69
CA PRO A 472 5.13 -11.38 -18.49
C PRO A 472 6.45 -12.10 -18.80
N LEU A 473 7.53 -11.68 -18.14
CA LEU A 473 8.78 -12.43 -18.13
C LEU A 473 8.54 -13.72 -17.36
N ILE A 474 8.45 -14.85 -18.06
CA ILE A 474 8.49 -16.16 -17.42
C ILE A 474 9.90 -16.32 -16.84
N THR A 475 9.97 -16.36 -15.51
CA THR A 475 11.11 -16.89 -14.76
C THR A 475 10.87 -18.40 -14.69
N GLU A 476 11.53 -19.16 -15.55
CA GLU A 476 11.80 -20.56 -15.22
C GLU A 476 12.90 -20.52 -14.17
N GLU A 477 12.72 -21.24 -13.06
CA GLU A 477 13.63 -21.24 -11.91
C GLU A 477 15.04 -21.77 -12.21
N ASP A 478 15.40 -22.03 -13.46
CA ASP A 478 16.72 -22.50 -13.89
C ASP A 478 17.29 -21.60 -14.99
N GLY A 479 18.48 -21.06 -14.77
CA GLY A 479 19.01 -19.90 -15.47
C GLY A 479 19.03 -19.99 -17.01
N LEU A 480 18.24 -19.13 -17.67
CA LEU A 480 18.56 -18.32 -18.86
C LEU A 480 17.28 -17.58 -19.32
N SER A 481 17.19 -16.31 -18.96
CA SER A 481 15.98 -15.48 -18.91
C SER A 481 15.45 -14.89 -20.25
N LEU A 482 15.83 -15.42 -21.41
CA LEU A 482 15.55 -14.81 -22.73
C LEU A 482 14.58 -15.62 -23.61
N MET A 483 14.33 -16.89 -23.25
CA MET A 483 13.62 -17.86 -24.10
C MET A 483 12.12 -17.56 -24.33
N SER A 484 11.44 -16.77 -23.50
CA SER A 484 9.98 -16.57 -23.59
C SER A 484 9.56 -15.40 -24.50
N LEU A 485 10.26 -14.27 -24.43
CA LEU A 485 9.96 -13.08 -25.24
C LEU A 485 10.38 -13.26 -26.71
N GLU A 486 11.51 -13.94 -26.96
CA GLU A 486 11.98 -14.26 -28.31
C GLU A 486 11.04 -15.26 -29.01
N LYS A 487 10.60 -16.31 -28.32
CA LYS A 487 9.57 -17.23 -28.85
C LYS A 487 8.26 -16.50 -29.12
N TYR A 488 7.85 -15.59 -28.24
CA TYR A 488 6.64 -14.80 -28.46
C TYR A 488 6.81 -13.82 -29.64
N ARG A 489 8.00 -13.23 -29.80
CA ARG A 489 8.36 -12.43 -30.98
C ARG A 489 8.22 -13.23 -32.27
N ASP A 490 8.63 -14.50 -32.29
CA ASP A 490 8.45 -15.36 -33.47
C ASP A 490 6.97 -15.60 -33.79
N ILE A 491 6.15 -15.86 -32.77
CA ILE A 491 4.70 -16.02 -32.93
C ILE A 491 4.07 -14.74 -33.49
N VAL A 492 4.43 -13.59 -32.94
CA VAL A 492 3.92 -12.27 -33.36
C VAL A 492 4.41 -11.93 -34.76
N SER A 493 5.68 -12.17 -35.09
CA SER A 493 6.23 -11.89 -36.42
C SER A 493 5.57 -12.76 -37.49
N ARG A 494 5.22 -14.01 -37.17
CA ARG A 494 4.43 -14.89 -38.05
C ARG A 494 2.98 -14.43 -38.18
N ALA A 495 2.38 -13.92 -37.12
CA ALA A 495 1.00 -13.43 -37.12
C ALA A 495 0.84 -12.09 -37.86
N PHE A 496 1.88 -11.26 -37.90
CA PHE A 496 1.88 -9.94 -38.52
C PHE A 496 3.01 -9.80 -39.56
N PRO A 497 2.93 -10.52 -40.70
CA PRO A 497 3.98 -10.47 -41.72
C PRO A 497 4.12 -9.05 -42.30
N GLY A 498 5.36 -8.56 -42.40
CA GLY A 498 5.66 -7.23 -42.95
C GLY A 498 5.40 -6.04 -42.01
N VAL A 499 5.04 -6.29 -40.74
CA VAL A 499 4.89 -5.23 -39.73
C VAL A 499 6.22 -5.04 -39.00
N PRO A 500 6.75 -3.81 -38.88
CA PRO A 500 7.92 -3.54 -38.04
C PRO A 500 7.61 -3.78 -36.55
N VAL A 501 8.26 -4.80 -35.98
CA VAL A 501 8.10 -5.20 -34.57
C VAL A 501 9.33 -4.81 -33.76
N GLY A 502 9.11 -4.04 -32.69
CA GLY A 502 10.10 -3.67 -31.69
C GLY A 502 9.99 -4.52 -30.44
N VAL A 503 11.08 -4.67 -29.70
CA VAL A 503 11.10 -5.42 -28.43
C VAL A 503 11.67 -4.54 -27.32
N LEU A 504 11.01 -4.52 -26.16
CA LEU A 504 11.42 -3.77 -24.99
C LEU A 504 11.33 -4.62 -23.72
N HIS A 505 12.46 -4.85 -23.05
CA HIS A 505 12.48 -5.58 -21.78
C HIS A 505 13.45 -4.96 -20.76
N GLY A 506 13.24 -5.29 -19.48
CA GLY A 506 13.98 -4.69 -18.36
C GLY A 506 15.50 -4.84 -18.41
N LYS A 507 15.98 -5.96 -18.97
CA LYS A 507 17.41 -6.25 -19.10
C LYS A 507 18.15 -5.47 -20.20
N MET A 508 17.44 -4.75 -21.08
CA MET A 508 18.09 -3.92 -22.10
C MET A 508 18.81 -2.72 -21.48
N ARG A 509 19.87 -2.24 -22.13
CA ARG A 509 20.55 -1.01 -21.73
C ARG A 509 19.60 0.18 -21.93
N ASN A 510 19.73 1.21 -21.11
CA ASN A 510 18.85 2.38 -21.19
C ASN A 510 18.91 3.06 -22.57
N SER A 511 20.09 3.17 -23.17
CA SER A 511 20.26 3.70 -24.53
C SER A 511 19.51 2.90 -25.61
N GLU A 512 19.43 1.58 -25.46
CA GLU A 512 18.70 0.71 -26.41
C GLU A 512 17.19 0.86 -26.23
N LYS A 513 16.72 0.94 -24.97
CA LYS A 513 15.30 1.22 -24.66
C LYS A 513 14.87 2.56 -25.26
N GLU A 514 15.71 3.58 -25.13
CA GLU A 514 15.48 4.91 -25.69
C GLU A 514 15.36 4.87 -27.21
N GLN A 515 16.28 4.21 -27.91
CA GLN A 515 16.23 4.07 -29.37
C GLN A 515 14.97 3.36 -29.86
N VAL A 516 14.60 2.24 -29.22
CA VAL A 516 13.38 1.49 -29.58
C VAL A 516 12.12 2.34 -29.33
N MET A 517 12.07 3.06 -28.21
CA MET A 517 10.93 3.94 -27.92
C MET A 517 10.87 5.13 -28.86
N GLU A 518 11.99 5.74 -29.24
CA GLU A 518 12.03 6.83 -30.20
C GLU A 518 11.54 6.38 -31.59
N ALA A 519 12.01 5.21 -32.05
CA ALA A 519 11.53 4.60 -33.29
C ALA A 519 10.03 4.26 -33.24
N PHE A 520 9.53 3.83 -32.08
CA PHE A 520 8.09 3.63 -31.88
C PHE A 520 7.32 4.95 -31.91
N VAL A 521 7.79 6.02 -31.25
CA VAL A 521 7.13 7.33 -31.30
C VAL A 521 7.08 7.90 -32.71
N LYS A 522 8.15 7.73 -33.51
CA LYS A 522 8.22 8.17 -34.92
C LYS A 522 7.35 7.36 -35.86
N GLY A 523 6.91 6.17 -35.45
CA GLY A 523 6.10 5.26 -36.27
C GLY A 523 6.91 4.26 -37.11
N ASP A 524 8.24 4.28 -37.01
CA ASP A 524 9.14 3.31 -37.65
C ASP A 524 8.86 1.89 -37.14
N ILE A 525 8.50 1.77 -35.86
CA ILE A 525 8.00 0.55 -35.24
C ILE A 525 6.48 0.67 -35.09
N ARG A 526 5.73 -0.29 -35.64
CA ARG A 526 4.25 -0.29 -35.56
C ARG A 526 3.70 -1.16 -34.45
N LEU A 527 4.46 -2.18 -34.03
CA LEU A 527 4.08 -3.08 -32.95
C LEU A 527 5.21 -3.17 -31.93
N LEU A 528 4.93 -2.83 -30.67
CA LEU A 528 5.91 -2.93 -29.58
C LEU A 528 5.59 -4.12 -28.67
N LEU A 529 6.49 -5.10 -28.66
CA LEU A 529 6.48 -6.20 -27.71
C LEU A 529 7.23 -5.78 -26.46
N ALA A 530 6.58 -5.87 -25.31
CA ALA A 530 7.21 -5.43 -24.09
C ALA A 530 6.84 -6.25 -22.86
N THR A 531 7.73 -6.20 -21.87
CA THR A 531 7.44 -6.75 -20.54
C THR A 531 6.82 -5.67 -19.65
N THR A 532 6.69 -5.89 -18.34
CA THR A 532 6.22 -4.89 -17.34
C THR A 532 6.98 -3.55 -17.34
N VAL A 533 7.94 -3.35 -18.24
CA VAL A 533 8.80 -2.17 -18.35
C VAL A 533 8.21 -1.10 -19.28
N VAL A 534 7.00 -1.27 -19.83
CA VAL A 534 6.22 -0.17 -20.47
C VAL A 534 5.79 0.91 -19.47
N GLU A 535 6.26 0.84 -18.22
CA GLU A 535 6.17 1.92 -17.24
C GLU A 535 6.96 3.18 -17.62
N VAL A 536 7.83 3.16 -18.66
CA VAL A 536 8.46 4.39 -19.16
C VAL A 536 7.35 5.31 -19.68
N GLY A 537 7.22 6.48 -19.04
CA GLY A 537 6.20 7.53 -19.16
C GLY A 537 5.77 8.03 -20.55
N VAL A 538 6.19 7.39 -21.64
CA VAL A 538 6.08 7.88 -23.01
C VAL A 538 4.63 7.84 -23.51
N ASP A 539 4.13 9.01 -23.89
CA ASP A 539 2.87 9.16 -24.63
C ASP A 539 3.07 8.86 -26.13
N VAL A 540 2.25 7.96 -26.70
CA VAL A 540 2.20 7.67 -28.14
C VAL A 540 0.75 7.83 -28.62
N PRO A 541 0.35 9.01 -29.13
CA PRO A 541 -1.04 9.30 -29.49
C PRO A 541 -1.63 8.36 -30.56
N ASN A 542 -0.78 7.82 -31.43
CA ASN A 542 -1.19 6.91 -32.51
C ASN A 542 -1.30 5.43 -32.07
N ALA A 543 -0.94 5.11 -30.81
CA ALA A 543 -1.11 3.78 -30.24
C ALA A 543 -2.56 3.56 -29.79
N ALA A 544 -3.27 2.73 -30.53
CA ALA A 544 -4.71 2.50 -30.35
C ALA A 544 -5.03 1.19 -29.63
N ILE A 545 -4.13 0.20 -29.65
CA ILE A 545 -4.40 -1.13 -29.07
C ILE A 545 -3.36 -1.51 -28.03
N MET A 546 -3.84 -2.03 -26.91
CA MET A 546 -3.07 -2.69 -25.87
C MET A 546 -3.56 -4.14 -25.75
N LEU A 547 -2.68 -5.13 -25.93
CA LEU A 547 -2.94 -6.53 -25.64
C LEU A 547 -2.04 -6.98 -24.49
N ILE A 548 -2.61 -7.59 -23.46
CA ILE A 548 -1.90 -8.08 -22.28
C ILE A 548 -2.10 -9.58 -22.18
N GLU A 549 -1.03 -10.34 -22.34
CA GLU A 549 -1.01 -11.79 -22.14
C GLU A 549 -0.92 -12.12 -20.65
N ASN A 550 -1.55 -13.22 -20.22
CA ASN A 550 -1.53 -13.71 -18.84
C ASN A 550 -1.88 -12.60 -17.83
N ALA A 551 -3.00 -11.91 -18.07
CA ALA A 551 -3.42 -10.73 -17.32
C ALA A 551 -3.57 -11.00 -15.82
N GLU A 552 -3.84 -12.25 -15.42
CA GLU A 552 -3.91 -12.68 -14.03
C GLU A 552 -2.62 -12.44 -13.22
N ARG A 553 -1.46 -12.39 -13.89
CA ARG A 553 -0.16 -12.18 -13.23
C ARG A 553 0.10 -10.72 -12.85
N TYR A 554 -0.69 -9.79 -13.36
CA TYR A 554 -0.51 -8.36 -13.12
C TYR A 554 -1.41 -7.88 -11.99
N GLY A 555 -0.97 -6.89 -11.22
CA GLY A 555 -1.83 -6.15 -10.29
C GLY A 555 -2.87 -5.31 -11.00
N LEU A 556 -4.00 -5.01 -10.36
CA LEU A 556 -5.02 -4.17 -10.98
C LEU A 556 -4.48 -2.75 -11.27
N SER A 557 -3.67 -2.21 -10.37
CA SER A 557 -2.94 -0.96 -10.53
C SER A 557 -2.03 -0.97 -11.78
N GLN A 558 -1.28 -2.05 -11.98
CA GLN A 558 -0.41 -2.22 -13.17
C GLN A 558 -1.23 -2.33 -14.47
N LEU A 559 -2.31 -3.12 -14.47
CA LEU A 559 -3.23 -3.20 -15.61
C LEU A 559 -3.83 -1.84 -15.94
N HIS A 560 -4.17 -1.04 -14.93
CA HIS A 560 -4.70 0.31 -15.10
C HIS A 560 -3.69 1.26 -15.75
N GLN A 561 -2.43 1.24 -15.30
CA GLN A 561 -1.36 2.03 -15.93
C GLN A 561 -1.16 1.61 -17.39
N LEU A 562 -1.12 0.31 -17.68
CA LEU A 562 -0.99 -0.22 -19.04
C LEU A 562 -2.16 0.21 -19.92
N ARG A 563 -3.41 0.12 -19.42
CA ARG A 563 -4.60 0.61 -20.13
C ARG A 563 -4.52 2.11 -20.43
N GLY A 564 -3.93 2.91 -19.53
CA GLY A 564 -3.71 4.35 -19.69
C GLY A 564 -2.67 4.75 -20.74
N ARG A 565 -1.90 3.79 -21.29
CA ARG A 565 -0.94 4.03 -22.39
C ARG A 565 -1.60 4.14 -23.76
N VAL A 566 -2.86 3.71 -23.89
CA VAL A 566 -3.66 3.83 -25.13
C VAL A 566 -4.85 4.77 -24.93
N GLY A 567 -5.47 5.23 -26.02
CA GLY A 567 -6.61 6.15 -25.94
C GLY A 567 -6.23 7.61 -25.67
N ARG A 568 -5.08 8.03 -26.21
CA ARG A 568 -4.58 9.41 -26.09
C ARG A 568 -4.79 10.25 -27.36
N GLY A 569 -5.01 9.60 -28.50
CA GLY A 569 -5.43 10.25 -29.75
C GLY A 569 -6.95 10.34 -29.92
N THR A 570 -7.37 10.72 -31.13
CA THR A 570 -8.78 10.84 -31.53
C THR A 570 -9.41 9.50 -31.94
N HIS A 571 -8.65 8.41 -31.93
CA HIS A 571 -9.06 7.11 -32.43
C HIS A 571 -9.62 6.20 -31.34
N LYS A 572 -10.61 5.38 -31.72
CA LYS A 572 -11.19 4.35 -30.84
C LYS A 572 -10.10 3.37 -30.42
N SER A 573 -9.85 3.31 -29.13
CA SER A 573 -8.79 2.49 -28.55
C SER A 573 -9.35 1.29 -27.80
N ALA A 574 -8.58 0.20 -27.75
CA ALA A 574 -8.97 -1.05 -27.13
C ALA A 574 -7.87 -1.62 -26.23
N CYS A 575 -8.27 -2.17 -25.07
CA CYS A 575 -7.42 -2.93 -24.17
C CYS A 575 -7.95 -4.37 -24.10
N ILE A 576 -7.13 -5.35 -24.49
CA ILE A 576 -7.49 -6.75 -24.60
C ILE A 576 -6.68 -7.52 -23.55
N LEU A 577 -7.36 -8.18 -22.63
CA LEU A 577 -6.79 -8.99 -21.57
C LEU A 577 -6.97 -10.46 -21.93
N VAL A 578 -5.87 -11.19 -22.07
CA VAL A 578 -5.86 -12.64 -22.26
C VAL A 578 -5.56 -13.29 -20.91
N THR A 579 -6.39 -14.22 -20.47
CA THR A 579 -6.18 -14.97 -19.21
C THR A 579 -6.59 -16.42 -19.37
N ASP A 580 -5.83 -17.34 -18.78
CA ASP A 580 -6.14 -18.77 -18.68
C ASP A 580 -6.64 -19.17 -17.28
N ALA A 581 -6.76 -18.20 -16.37
CA ALA A 581 -7.14 -18.42 -14.98
C ALA A 581 -8.56 -19.01 -14.85
N GLN A 582 -8.67 -20.05 -14.01
CA GLN A 582 -9.95 -20.70 -13.68
C GLN A 582 -10.46 -20.32 -12.26
N ASN A 583 -9.65 -19.60 -11.48
CA ASN A 583 -10.02 -19.18 -10.12
C ASN A 583 -11.03 -18.02 -10.17
N GLU A 584 -12.18 -18.17 -9.51
CA GLU A 584 -13.22 -17.13 -9.42
C GLU A 584 -12.73 -15.84 -8.78
N ASP A 585 -11.82 -15.86 -7.79
CA ASP A 585 -11.28 -14.63 -7.20
C ASP A 585 -10.50 -13.81 -8.24
N THR A 586 -9.67 -14.51 -9.03
CA THR A 586 -8.88 -13.90 -10.12
C THR A 586 -9.78 -13.39 -11.23
N LEU A 587 -10.80 -14.16 -11.63
CA LEU A 587 -11.74 -13.77 -12.67
C LEU A 587 -12.62 -12.59 -12.22
N SER A 588 -13.10 -12.60 -10.98
CA SER A 588 -13.86 -11.50 -10.38
C SER A 588 -13.05 -10.21 -10.40
N ARG A 589 -11.76 -10.27 -10.04
CA ARG A 589 -10.82 -9.16 -10.12
C ARG A 589 -10.67 -8.60 -11.54
N LEU A 590 -10.46 -9.47 -12.54
CA LEU A 590 -10.33 -9.04 -13.94
C LEU A 590 -11.64 -8.52 -14.54
N ARG A 591 -12.79 -9.08 -14.14
CA ARG A 591 -14.13 -8.59 -14.51
C ARG A 591 -14.36 -7.19 -13.95
N LEU A 592 -14.00 -6.94 -12.69
CA LEU A 592 -14.07 -5.61 -12.07
C LEU A 592 -13.28 -4.58 -12.88
N PHE A 593 -12.06 -4.92 -13.31
CA PHE A 593 -11.22 -4.05 -14.13
C PHE A 593 -11.81 -3.78 -15.52
N ARG A 594 -12.44 -4.78 -16.13
CA ARG A 594 -13.14 -4.64 -17.42
C ARG A 594 -14.31 -3.65 -17.29
N ASP A 595 -15.08 -3.76 -16.21
CA ASP A 595 -16.33 -3.04 -16.02
C ASP A 595 -16.10 -1.63 -15.45
N THR A 596 -14.98 -1.41 -14.76
CA THR A 596 -14.65 -0.13 -14.13
C THR A 596 -13.54 0.61 -14.87
N ARG A 597 -13.80 1.88 -15.17
CA ARG A 597 -12.81 2.80 -15.74
C ARG A 597 -12.12 3.67 -14.69
N ASP A 598 -12.81 3.87 -13.58
CA ASP A 598 -12.38 4.67 -12.45
C ASP A 598 -11.16 4.04 -11.77
N GLY A 599 -10.02 4.70 -11.90
CA GLY A 599 -8.76 4.26 -11.32
C GLY A 599 -8.76 4.23 -9.79
N PHE A 600 -9.59 5.05 -9.12
CA PHE A 600 -9.72 5.02 -7.66
C PHE A 600 -10.43 3.76 -7.18
N LYS A 601 -11.55 3.41 -7.82
CA LYS A 601 -12.26 2.15 -7.54
C LYS A 601 -11.38 0.92 -7.81
N ILE A 602 -10.55 0.99 -8.85
CA ILE A 602 -9.58 -0.06 -9.17
C ILE A 602 -8.54 -0.18 -8.04
N ALA A 603 -8.02 0.94 -7.54
CA ALA A 603 -7.05 0.95 -6.45
C ALA A 603 -7.64 0.46 -5.11
N ASP A 604 -8.87 0.86 -4.78
CA ASP A 604 -9.60 0.37 -3.60
C ASP A 604 -9.76 -1.16 -3.65
N ALA A 605 -10.11 -1.71 -4.82
CA ALA A 605 -10.23 -3.14 -4.99
C ALA A 605 -8.88 -3.87 -4.96
N ASP A 606 -7.83 -3.31 -5.56
CA ASP A 606 -6.47 -3.87 -5.52
C ASP A 606 -5.97 -3.96 -4.06
N LEU A 607 -6.23 -2.93 -3.25
CA LEU A 607 -5.87 -2.89 -1.83
C LEU A 607 -6.61 -3.96 -1.02
N LYS A 608 -7.93 -4.10 -1.23
CA LYS A 608 -8.74 -5.13 -0.56
C LYS A 608 -8.32 -6.55 -0.93
N LEU A 609 -7.91 -6.78 -2.18
CA LEU A 609 -7.58 -8.11 -2.69
C LEU A 609 -6.14 -8.55 -2.37
N ARG A 610 -5.17 -7.63 -2.41
CA ARG A 610 -3.75 -7.93 -2.12
C ARG A 610 -3.44 -7.95 -0.62
N GLY A 611 -4.28 -7.32 0.20
CA GLY A 611 -3.97 -7.02 1.58
C GLY A 611 -2.82 -5.99 1.70
N PRO A 612 -2.60 -5.43 2.90
CA PRO A 612 -1.63 -4.37 3.11
C PRO A 612 -0.16 -4.82 2.99
N GLY A 613 0.15 -6.11 2.87
CA GLY A 613 1.55 -6.58 2.86
C GLY A 613 2.39 -6.11 1.66
N ASP A 614 1.82 -6.14 0.45
CA ASP A 614 2.56 -5.90 -0.80
C ASP A 614 2.68 -4.42 -1.17
N PHE A 615 1.69 -3.60 -0.84
CA PHE A 615 1.75 -2.14 -1.10
C PHE A 615 2.79 -1.46 -0.20
N PHE A 616 3.07 -2.07 0.95
CA PHE A 616 4.01 -1.61 1.97
C PHE A 616 5.40 -2.26 1.83
N GLY A 617 5.66 -2.96 0.72
CA GLY A 617 6.90 -3.66 0.42
C GLY A 617 8.15 -2.77 0.55
N ALA A 618 9.08 -3.24 1.39
CA ALA A 618 10.35 -2.61 1.78
C ALA A 618 10.26 -1.25 2.49
N ARG A 619 10.07 -1.30 3.81
CA ARG A 619 10.61 -0.35 4.81
C ARG A 619 10.66 1.10 4.33
N GLN A 620 9.52 1.75 4.20
CA GLN A 620 9.53 3.21 4.07
C GLN A 620 9.83 3.82 5.44
N HIS A 621 11.02 4.43 5.53
CA HIS A 621 11.52 5.08 6.74
C HIS A 621 10.59 6.23 7.15
N GLY A 622 10.01 6.15 8.35
CA GLY A 622 9.43 7.30 9.06
C GLY A 622 8.02 7.12 9.62
N LEU A 623 7.20 6.18 9.11
CA LEU A 623 5.86 5.93 9.64
C LEU A 623 5.87 4.77 10.66
N PRO A 624 5.19 4.93 11.80
CA PRO A 624 5.11 3.89 12.83
C PRO A 624 4.21 2.72 12.39
N GLN A 625 4.55 1.51 12.85
CA GLN A 625 3.79 0.30 12.53
C GLN A 625 2.50 0.25 13.36
N LEU A 626 1.37 0.04 12.67
CA LEU A 626 0.08 -0.23 13.30
C LEU A 626 0.09 -1.63 13.91
N LYS A 627 -0.39 -1.78 15.15
CA LYS A 627 -0.38 -3.02 15.92
C LYS A 627 -1.69 -3.80 15.78
N ILE A 628 -2.82 -3.11 15.61
CA ILE A 628 -4.15 -3.74 15.50
C ILE A 628 -4.92 -3.28 14.27
N ALA A 629 -4.80 -2.02 13.91
CA ALA A 629 -5.59 -1.41 12.86
C ALA A 629 -5.10 -1.86 11.48
N ASP A 630 -6.05 -2.29 10.66
CA ASP A 630 -5.82 -2.65 9.27
C ASP A 630 -6.43 -1.58 8.36
N MET A 631 -5.58 -0.85 7.64
CA MET A 631 -6.01 0.27 6.80
C MET A 631 -6.99 -0.14 5.69
N ALA A 632 -6.94 -1.39 5.21
CA ALA A 632 -7.81 -1.86 4.14
C ALA A 632 -9.17 -2.32 4.70
N ASN A 633 -9.16 -3.00 5.83
CA ASN A 633 -10.36 -3.57 6.45
C ASN A 633 -11.13 -2.56 7.32
N ASP A 634 -10.44 -1.59 7.93
CA ASP A 634 -11.01 -0.66 8.91
C ASP A 634 -11.20 0.77 8.34
N MET A 635 -11.48 0.89 7.04
CA MET A 635 -11.56 2.16 6.31
C MET A 635 -12.57 3.17 6.90
N GLU A 636 -13.72 2.68 7.35
CA GLU A 636 -14.76 3.54 7.94
C GLU A 636 -14.27 4.15 9.26
N THR A 637 -13.66 3.34 10.13
CA THR A 637 -13.04 3.78 11.38
C THR A 637 -11.91 4.78 11.15
N LEU A 638 -11.10 4.58 10.10
CA LEU A 638 -10.05 5.51 9.71
C LEU A 638 -10.61 6.88 9.33
N LEU A 639 -11.66 6.93 8.51
CA LEU A 639 -12.32 8.18 8.12
C LEU A 639 -12.94 8.90 9.31
N GLN A 640 -13.53 8.16 10.24
CA GLN A 640 -14.08 8.70 11.47
C GLN A 640 -12.97 9.31 12.34
N ALA A 641 -11.88 8.57 12.57
CA ALA A 641 -10.73 9.04 13.33
C ALA A 641 -10.08 10.29 12.70
N GLN A 642 -10.06 10.38 11.36
CA GLN A 642 -9.55 11.55 10.65
C GLN A 642 -10.38 12.82 10.95
N ARG A 643 -11.71 12.72 10.93
CA ARG A 643 -12.59 13.86 11.23
C ARG A 643 -12.38 14.34 12.66
N CYS A 644 -12.38 13.41 13.62
CA CYS A 644 -12.10 13.72 15.02
C CYS A 644 -10.70 14.34 15.20
N ALA A 645 -9.68 13.83 14.48
CA ALA A 645 -8.34 14.40 14.55
C ALA A 645 -8.32 15.87 14.10
N GLN A 646 -9.02 16.23 13.04
CA GLN A 646 -9.10 17.62 12.56
C GLN A 646 -9.78 18.56 13.57
N GLU A 647 -10.80 18.07 14.29
CA GLU A 647 -11.51 18.84 15.31
C GLU A 647 -10.77 18.95 16.65
N ILE A 648 -9.99 17.91 16.99
CA ILE A 648 -9.21 17.85 18.24
C ILE A 648 -7.88 18.59 18.08
N PHE A 649 -7.25 18.55 16.91
CA PHE A 649 -5.90 19.07 16.69
C PHE A 649 -5.70 20.53 17.16
N PRO A 650 -6.61 21.49 16.87
CA PRO A 650 -6.47 22.86 17.36
C PRO A 650 -6.50 22.99 18.90
N ARG A 651 -7.14 22.03 19.58
CA ARG A 651 -7.33 21.96 21.02
C ARG A 651 -6.37 20.98 21.69
N LEU A 652 -5.46 20.34 20.94
CA LEU A 652 -4.58 19.27 21.44
C LEU A 652 -3.68 19.72 22.61
N SER A 653 -3.42 21.02 22.72
CA SER A 653 -2.66 21.62 23.82
C SER A 653 -3.40 21.64 25.15
N GLU A 654 -4.73 21.51 25.15
CA GLU A 654 -5.58 21.55 26.33
C GLU A 654 -5.24 20.41 27.32
N PRO A 655 -5.53 20.59 28.63
CA PRO A 655 -5.22 19.60 29.65
C PRO A 655 -5.92 18.24 29.44
N GLU A 656 -7.14 18.26 28.88
CA GLU A 656 -7.94 17.04 28.64
C GLU A 656 -7.26 16.06 27.68
N TYR A 657 -6.53 16.54 26.67
CA TYR A 657 -5.81 15.69 25.70
C TYR A 657 -4.38 15.33 26.14
N ARG A 658 -3.98 15.62 27.37
CA ARG A 658 -2.64 15.23 27.88
C ARG A 658 -2.38 13.72 27.78
N PRO A 659 -3.33 12.82 28.08
CA PRO A 659 -3.16 11.38 27.87
C PRO A 659 -2.95 11.02 26.39
N LEU A 660 -3.71 11.64 25.49
CA LEU A 660 -3.61 11.43 24.04
C LEU A 660 -2.24 11.86 23.49
N ARG A 661 -1.75 13.04 23.89
CA ARG A 661 -0.40 13.52 23.54
C ARG A 661 0.70 12.54 23.95
N ARG A 662 0.53 11.85 25.08
CA ARG A 662 1.49 10.83 25.53
C ARG A 662 1.52 9.63 24.59
N GLU A 663 0.36 9.16 24.12
CA GLU A 663 0.29 8.08 23.14
C GLU A 663 0.91 8.50 21.80
N ILE A 664 0.69 9.75 21.35
CA ILE A 664 1.32 10.27 20.14
C ILE A 664 2.86 10.28 20.28
N ARG A 665 3.40 10.80 21.39
CA ARG A 665 4.86 10.76 21.62
C ARG A 665 5.41 9.34 21.59
N ARG A 666 4.70 8.36 22.17
CA ARG A 666 5.13 6.96 22.15
C ARG A 666 5.12 6.36 20.75
N LEU A 667 4.08 6.63 19.98
CA LEU A 667 3.95 6.10 18.63
C LEU A 667 5.10 6.61 17.72
N PHE A 668 5.51 7.87 17.89
CA PHE A 668 6.55 8.50 17.08
C PHE A 668 7.96 8.53 17.71
N GLN A 669 8.17 7.89 18.87
CA GLN A 669 9.44 7.91 19.60
C GLN A 669 10.62 7.25 18.84
N ASP A 670 10.34 6.27 17.98
CA ASP A 670 11.36 5.60 17.16
C ASP A 670 11.77 6.41 15.90
N GLY A 671 11.00 7.45 15.55
CA GLY A 671 11.27 8.35 14.44
C GLY A 671 11.49 9.76 14.96
N ASN A 672 12.75 10.09 15.25
CA ASN A 672 13.31 11.31 15.85
C ASN A 672 12.76 12.71 15.39
N GLN A 673 11.44 12.94 15.36
CA GLN A 673 10.81 14.08 14.68
C GLN A 673 9.63 14.73 15.41
N VAL A 674 9.15 14.18 16.54
CA VAL A 674 7.95 14.71 17.22
C VAL A 674 8.29 15.17 18.64
N VAL A 675 8.61 16.46 18.79
CA VAL A 675 8.59 17.14 20.10
C VAL A 675 7.20 17.77 20.25
N LEU A 676 6.40 17.20 21.16
CA LEU A 676 5.00 17.57 21.45
C LEU A 676 4.87 18.34 22.75
#